data_AF-A0A402AAL5-F1
#
_entry.id   AF-A0A402AAL5-F1
#
_cell.length_a   1.000
_cell.length_b   1.000
_cell.length_c   1.000
_cell.angle_alpha   90.00
_cell.angle_beta   90.00
_cell.angle_gamma   90.00
#
_symmetry.space_group_name_H-M   'P 1'
#
loop_
_entity.id
_entity.type
_entity.pdbx_description
1 polymer ?
#
loop_
_entity_poly.entity_id
_entity_poly.type
_entity_poly.pdbx_seq_one_letter_code
_entity_poly.pdbx_strand_id
1 'polypeptide(L)'
;MSYSDAPHFSGPLGQLNVPAFGADPSNTVNTVPDNRSKNPRLRQSSSTQFHGEALARDAWGERSAPWIVLIFAAGFSLFLIFMVLFGQTPGKSFFLKGASDIFQFVGEGMGFIFCTRIALRLRTVALQLRRALLQTTNERRSPNEIAIAHAEAQAAQRAFYAWGALAIGIALYASGQAIWTSYDIRMNSADVPFPGLYDIGFVLSYPFFLLGTLLLTRRNKASVGRVRLLLDSLAFIGAALAISWFFLLSPLIAGLAQAPSTGAAFLSIYFPTGDLFLVAVGAFLMFSPLANRMQQSVFMLLCMGLFFLAITDSLLAFYSLSGSFNTGTVQDVLWPLSMALIGLAAIEYPRSIAREQEQEERTKNSGRTIPSLILPGRWAQFSTTAQTIAPFILVIGTCALLLTNVTTRGGSTIIQADLVALALILIVIVRQALTLLENNRLTMQMRGELVISRRELQVTRREADEATRSAQEKQIMEQGIATLREVHARVARGDISARAPTIPGPLLPIAISLNLMLDRISALSQRGAKYDQLLQDSKMLQAGVERLGQGQIPWSSEQQPPRSAAELHSIFMGIAHLHRMQTSQWNRFGGAIEYMRNLTRRIRESLFEFKQTSAITDLHPGSYERMSLDRMLREIDLLLQQQRSVLSQVTQVAQSAHSSTRSMTPQVAQEPFPEQAFLKSPSQHLRSEDAEYIMNEIDGYRPEPIFQPIQDLEHDSYRQRMHQTQRSYQLPFTD
;
A
#
# COMPACT_ATOMS: atom_id res chain seq x y z
N MET A 1 -38.95 37.20 14.71
CA MET A 1 -39.58 35.95 15.16
C MET A 1 -38.51 34.88 15.24
N SER A 2 -38.29 34.37 16.46
CA SER A 2 -37.59 33.16 16.92
C SER A 2 -36.66 32.39 15.96
N TYR A 3 -35.39 32.22 16.35
CA TYR A 3 -34.89 30.92 16.86
C TYR A 3 -33.52 31.13 17.52
N SER A 4 -33.55 31.14 18.85
CA SER A 4 -32.42 31.11 19.76
C SER A 4 -32.27 29.68 20.28
N ASP A 5 -31.19 28.99 19.95
CA ASP A 5 -30.75 27.80 20.67
C ASP A 5 -29.32 27.99 21.15
N ALA A 6 -29.21 28.46 22.39
CA ALA A 6 -28.01 28.40 23.20
C ALA A 6 -28.00 27.08 23.96
N PRO A 7 -26.91 26.30 23.97
CA PRO A 7 -26.75 25.29 25.00
C PRO A 7 -26.19 25.97 26.26
N HIS A 8 -27.05 26.10 27.27
CA HIS A 8 -26.67 26.34 28.65
C HIS A 8 -25.72 25.23 29.12
N PHE A 9 -24.49 25.59 29.48
CA PHE A 9 -23.62 24.77 30.31
C PHE A 9 -23.33 25.56 31.60
N SER A 10 -24.15 25.30 32.62
CA SER A 10 -23.98 25.77 33.99
C SER A 10 -23.89 24.54 34.90
N GLY A 11 -22.68 24.24 35.37
CA GLY A 11 -22.40 23.19 36.35
C GLY A 11 -20.91 23.21 36.72
N PRO A 12 -20.54 23.26 38.02
CA PRO A 12 -19.15 23.35 38.47
C PRO A 12 -18.49 21.97 38.42
N LEU A 13 -17.17 21.96 38.18
CA LEU A 13 -16.29 20.78 38.24
C LEU A 13 -16.63 19.67 37.23
N GLY A 14 -15.99 19.75 36.06
CA GLY A 14 -15.91 18.59 35.15
C GLY A 14 -15.29 17.41 35.89
N GLN A 15 -15.96 16.26 35.80
CA GLN A 15 -15.50 14.99 36.34
C GLN A 15 -14.10 14.65 35.80
N LEU A 16 -13.19 14.38 36.73
CA LEU A 16 -11.91 13.76 36.46
C LEU A 16 -12.16 12.32 36.00
N ASN A 17 -11.91 12.02 34.74
CA ASN A 17 -11.42 10.70 34.38
C ASN A 17 -9.89 10.78 34.37
N VAL A 18 -9.26 10.04 35.26
CA VAL A 18 -7.88 9.61 35.10
C VAL A 18 -7.91 8.53 34.01
N PRO A 19 -6.98 8.48 33.04
CA PRO A 19 -7.02 7.44 32.02
C PRO A 19 -6.86 6.07 32.69
N ALA A 20 -7.92 5.25 32.66
CA ALA A 20 -7.87 3.85 33.03
C ALA A 20 -7.24 3.09 31.86
N PHE A 21 -5.91 2.96 31.87
CA PHE A 21 -5.22 2.01 31.01
C PHE A 21 -5.26 0.64 31.68
N GLY A 22 -6.37 -0.09 31.47
CA GLY A 22 -6.50 -1.49 31.84
C GLY A 22 -6.13 -2.39 30.67
N ALA A 23 -5.04 -3.15 30.83
CA ALA A 23 -4.76 -4.34 30.04
C ALA A 23 -5.47 -5.53 30.69
N ASP A 24 -6.05 -6.42 29.90
CA ASP A 24 -6.49 -7.75 30.37
C ASP A 24 -6.01 -8.83 29.39
N PRO A 25 -5.32 -9.89 29.85
CA PRO A 25 -4.90 -11.01 29.00
C PRO A 25 -5.89 -12.20 29.09
N SER A 26 -6.18 -12.80 27.92
CA SER A 26 -6.63 -14.20 27.70
C SER A 26 -7.91 -14.72 28.41
N ASN A 27 -8.99 -14.97 27.65
CA ASN A 27 -9.48 -16.33 27.34
C ASN A 27 -10.80 -16.36 26.51
N THR A 28 -10.71 -17.03 25.36
CA THR A 28 -11.64 -17.99 24.70
C THR A 28 -13.17 -17.98 24.92
N VAL A 29 -13.88 -17.92 23.77
CA VAL A 29 -15.03 -18.76 23.33
C VAL A 29 -16.46 -18.39 23.79
N ASN A 30 -17.24 -17.71 22.93
CA ASN A 30 -18.37 -18.26 22.13
C ASN A 30 -19.30 -17.18 21.51
N THR A 31 -19.44 -17.28 20.18
CA THR A 31 -20.55 -16.95 19.26
C THR A 31 -21.79 -16.15 19.72
N VAL A 32 -22.09 -15.01 19.06
CA VAL A 32 -23.32 -14.70 18.28
C VAL A 32 -22.99 -13.55 17.29
N PRO A 33 -23.33 -13.62 15.98
CA PRO A 33 -23.16 -12.49 15.07
C PRO A 33 -24.44 -11.63 15.05
N ASP A 34 -24.41 -10.43 15.65
CA ASP A 34 -25.48 -9.46 15.45
C ASP A 34 -25.13 -8.53 14.28
N ASN A 35 -25.99 -8.60 13.28
CA ASN A 35 -25.87 -7.97 11.98
C ASN A 35 -26.59 -6.62 12.02
N ARG A 36 -25.89 -5.53 12.37
CA ARG A 36 -26.44 -4.17 12.21
C ARG A 36 -25.41 -3.15 11.69
N SER A 37 -25.77 -2.67 10.50
CA SER A 37 -25.53 -1.35 9.90
C SER A 37 -24.09 -0.90 9.60
N LYS A 38 -23.73 -1.12 8.33
CA LYS A 38 -22.87 -0.23 7.53
C LYS A 38 -23.35 1.23 7.66
N ASN A 39 -22.61 2.05 8.39
CA ASN A 39 -22.68 3.51 8.30
C ASN A 39 -21.26 4.09 8.37
N PRO A 40 -20.64 4.55 7.27
CA PRO A 40 -19.27 5.06 7.29
C PRO A 40 -19.15 6.52 7.79
N ARG A 41 -20.11 7.05 8.57
CA ARG A 41 -20.20 8.48 8.93
C ARG A 41 -20.34 8.77 10.42
N LEU A 42 -19.73 7.96 11.29
CA LEU A 42 -19.46 8.34 12.67
C LEU A 42 -17.96 8.13 12.93
N ARG A 43 -17.14 9.08 12.43
CA ARG A 43 -15.82 9.29 13.01
C ARG A 43 -16.05 9.67 14.46
N GLN A 44 -15.81 8.75 15.39
CA GLN A 44 -15.63 9.08 16.79
C GLN A 44 -14.56 10.19 16.84
N SER A 45 -14.99 11.39 17.17
CA SER A 45 -14.11 12.44 17.66
C SER A 45 -13.49 11.88 18.93
N SER A 46 -12.29 11.30 18.85
CA SER A 46 -11.45 11.06 20.01
C SER A 46 -11.24 12.42 20.69
N SER A 47 -12.00 12.71 21.74
CA SER A 47 -11.84 13.93 22.51
C SER A 47 -10.46 13.88 23.15
N THR A 48 -9.54 14.73 22.70
CA THR A 48 -8.21 14.88 23.30
C THR A 48 -8.38 15.15 24.79
N GLN A 49 -7.87 14.25 25.63
CA GLN A 49 -7.96 14.39 27.08
C GLN A 49 -6.81 15.30 27.56
N PHE A 50 -7.14 16.52 27.98
CA PHE A 50 -6.15 17.47 28.47
C PHE A 50 -5.60 17.07 29.85
N HIS A 51 -4.33 17.34 30.08
CA HIS A 51 -3.64 17.08 31.35
C HIS A 51 -2.70 18.24 31.72
N GLY A 52 -2.17 18.25 32.95
CA GLY A 52 -1.26 19.29 33.42
C GLY A 52 -1.83 20.71 33.32
N GLU A 53 -1.01 21.64 32.84
CA GLU A 53 -1.33 23.07 32.75
C GLU A 53 -2.48 23.42 31.79
N ALA A 54 -2.78 22.55 30.82
CA ALA A 54 -3.91 22.71 29.90
C ALA A 54 -5.27 22.68 30.62
N LEU A 55 -5.34 22.13 31.83
CA LEU A 55 -6.54 22.14 32.67
C LEU A 55 -6.88 23.54 33.21
N ALA A 56 -5.92 24.47 33.19
CA ALA A 56 -6.11 25.84 33.68
C ALA A 56 -6.78 26.78 32.66
N ARG A 57 -7.30 26.25 31.54
CA ARG A 57 -7.96 27.03 30.50
C ARG A 57 -9.15 27.84 31.03
N ASP A 58 -9.32 29.02 30.44
CA ASP A 58 -10.44 29.92 30.73
C ASP A 58 -11.21 30.20 29.44
N ALA A 59 -12.26 29.42 29.17
CA ALA A 59 -13.03 29.51 27.93
C ALA A 59 -13.67 30.88 27.69
N TRP A 60 -14.03 31.60 28.77
CA TRP A 60 -14.51 32.97 28.69
C TRP A 60 -13.40 33.91 28.24
N GLY A 61 -12.24 33.89 28.91
CA GLY A 61 -11.09 34.71 28.54
C GLY A 61 -10.61 34.45 27.12
N GLU A 62 -10.53 33.19 26.70
CA GLU A 62 -10.11 32.82 25.34
C GLU A 62 -10.99 33.40 24.23
N ARG A 63 -12.28 33.60 24.50
CA ARG A 63 -13.24 34.15 23.53
C ARG A 63 -13.35 35.66 23.62
N SER A 64 -13.38 36.22 24.83
CA SER A 64 -13.74 37.61 25.06
C SER A 64 -12.52 38.52 25.26
N ALA A 65 -11.44 38.06 25.90
CA ALA A 65 -10.34 38.93 26.30
C ALA A 65 -9.67 39.68 25.12
N PRO A 66 -9.34 39.05 23.97
CA PRO A 66 -8.73 39.76 22.85
C PRO A 66 -9.61 40.89 22.31
N TRP A 67 -10.93 40.66 22.24
CA TRP A 67 -11.90 41.68 21.81
C TRP A 67 -12.05 42.79 22.83
N ILE A 68 -12.07 42.48 24.11
CA ILE A 68 -12.12 43.48 25.19
C ILE A 68 -10.93 44.43 25.08
N VAL A 69 -9.71 43.90 24.96
CA VAL A 69 -8.49 44.74 24.85
C VAL A 69 -8.47 45.55 23.57
N LEU A 70 -8.88 44.97 22.44
CA LEU A 70 -8.92 45.67 21.15
C LEU A 70 -9.94 46.82 21.16
N ILE A 71 -11.16 46.55 21.64
CA ILE A 71 -12.22 47.56 21.73
C ILE A 71 -11.81 48.67 22.70
N PHE A 72 -11.23 48.31 23.84
CA PHE A 72 -10.74 49.27 24.82
C PHE A 72 -9.65 50.17 24.22
N ALA A 73 -8.61 49.61 23.60
CA ALA A 73 -7.49 50.38 23.04
C ALA A 73 -7.94 51.28 21.89
N ALA A 74 -8.80 50.77 21.00
CA ALA A 74 -9.38 51.56 19.91
C ALA A 74 -10.29 52.67 20.45
N GLY A 75 -11.14 52.36 21.43
CA GLY A 75 -12.04 53.31 22.07
C GLY A 75 -11.28 54.43 22.78
N PHE A 76 -10.23 54.09 23.53
CA PHE A 76 -9.38 55.08 24.20
C PHE A 76 -8.63 55.97 23.20
N SER A 77 -8.08 55.39 22.14
CA SER A 77 -7.43 56.16 21.06
C SER A 77 -8.40 57.13 20.39
N LEU A 78 -9.61 56.66 20.04
CA LEU A 78 -10.65 57.50 19.44
C LEU A 78 -11.12 58.60 20.39
N PHE A 79 -11.25 58.29 21.68
CA PHE A 79 -11.58 59.27 22.71
C PHE A 79 -10.55 60.41 22.77
N LEU A 80 -9.26 60.09 22.80
CA LEU A 80 -8.20 61.11 22.85
C LEU A 80 -8.15 61.94 21.57
N ILE A 81 -8.25 61.31 20.39
CA ILE A 81 -8.31 62.02 19.10
C ILE A 81 -9.51 62.96 19.07
N PHE A 82 -10.69 62.48 19.50
CA PHE A 82 -11.90 63.28 19.58
C PHE A 82 -11.73 64.48 20.52
N MET A 83 -11.16 64.28 21.71
CA MET A 83 -10.95 65.36 22.67
C MET A 83 -10.02 66.45 22.11
N VAL A 84 -8.94 66.05 21.43
CA VAL A 84 -8.03 66.99 20.75
C VAL A 84 -8.76 67.76 19.63
N LEU A 85 -9.57 67.06 18.81
CA LEU A 85 -10.35 67.69 17.73
C LEU A 85 -11.38 68.70 18.25
N PHE A 86 -11.93 68.48 19.45
CA PHE A 86 -12.89 69.38 20.11
C PHE A 86 -12.21 70.49 20.94
N GLY A 87 -10.91 70.73 20.72
CA GLY A 87 -10.20 71.87 21.29
C GLY A 87 -9.74 71.70 22.73
N GLN A 88 -9.83 70.48 23.30
CA GLN A 88 -9.21 70.20 24.60
C GLN A 88 -7.70 70.15 24.41
N THR A 89 -6.98 70.92 25.24
CA THR A 89 -5.52 70.95 25.21
C THR A 89 -4.93 69.92 26.18
N PRO A 90 -4.07 68.99 25.70
CA PRO A 90 -3.33 68.08 26.56
C PRO A 90 -2.57 68.84 27.66
N GLY A 91 -2.50 68.25 28.86
CA GLY A 91 -1.83 68.80 30.04
C GLY A 91 -2.60 69.90 30.79
N LYS A 92 -3.53 70.60 30.13
CA LYS A 92 -4.29 71.72 30.74
C LYS A 92 -5.74 71.39 31.08
N SER A 93 -6.35 70.47 30.32
CA SER A 93 -7.74 70.08 30.57
C SER A 93 -7.85 69.07 31.72
N PHE A 94 -8.49 69.47 32.82
CA PHE A 94 -8.76 68.60 33.96
C PHE A 94 -9.58 67.35 33.56
N PHE A 95 -10.59 67.55 32.70
CA PHE A 95 -11.44 66.44 32.24
C PHE A 95 -10.64 65.44 31.40
N LEU A 96 -9.81 65.92 30.46
CA LEU A 96 -8.99 65.07 29.61
C LEU A 96 -7.96 64.27 30.43
N LYS A 97 -7.29 64.94 31.37
CA LYS A 97 -6.33 64.32 32.31
C LYS A 97 -7.01 63.21 33.12
N GLY A 98 -8.10 63.54 33.83
CA GLY A 98 -8.82 62.58 34.67
C GLY A 98 -9.43 61.41 33.89
N ALA A 99 -9.92 61.64 32.67
CA ALA A 99 -10.38 60.56 31.80
C ALA A 99 -9.22 59.65 31.36
N SER A 100 -8.07 60.23 31.00
CA SER A 100 -6.85 59.47 30.66
C SER A 100 -6.41 58.58 31.82
N ASP A 101 -6.35 59.13 33.04
CA ASP A 101 -6.02 58.38 34.26
C ASP A 101 -6.99 57.21 34.50
N ILE A 102 -8.30 57.45 34.37
CA ILE A 102 -9.31 56.40 34.53
C ILE A 102 -9.09 55.27 33.51
N PHE A 103 -8.89 55.61 32.24
CA PHE A 103 -8.61 54.61 31.21
C PHE A 103 -7.31 53.86 31.50
N GLN A 104 -6.28 54.54 32.01
CA GLN A 104 -5.05 53.89 32.43
C GLN A 104 -5.31 52.81 33.50
N PHE A 105 -6.05 53.13 34.57
CA PHE A 105 -6.43 52.14 35.59
C PHE A 105 -7.27 50.99 35.04
N VAL A 106 -8.12 51.24 34.03
CA VAL A 106 -8.89 50.18 33.37
C VAL A 106 -7.95 49.19 32.67
N GLY A 107 -6.93 49.66 31.96
CA GLY A 107 -5.95 48.79 31.31
C GLY A 107 -5.11 47.97 32.28
N GLU A 108 -4.59 48.62 33.33
CA GLU A 108 -3.87 47.96 34.43
C GLU A 108 -4.77 46.93 35.13
N GLY A 109 -6.02 47.29 35.40
CA GLY A 109 -7.02 46.41 35.99
C GLY A 109 -7.31 45.18 35.13
N MET A 110 -7.46 45.34 33.81
CA MET A 110 -7.61 44.21 32.89
C MET A 110 -6.40 43.27 32.94
N GLY A 111 -5.18 43.84 32.85
CA GLY A 111 -3.94 43.08 32.94
C GLY A 111 -3.83 42.28 34.23
N PHE A 112 -4.10 42.94 35.37
CA PHE A 112 -4.09 42.36 36.70
C PHE A 112 -5.12 41.23 36.86
N ILE A 113 -6.37 41.46 36.41
CA ILE A 113 -7.45 40.48 36.50
C ILE A 113 -7.12 39.24 35.67
N PHE A 114 -6.65 39.41 34.43
CA PHE A 114 -6.31 38.28 33.56
C PHE A 114 -5.16 37.46 34.11
N CYS A 115 -4.06 38.09 34.56
CA CYS A 115 -2.94 37.39 35.18
C CYS A 115 -3.35 36.66 36.45
N THR A 116 -4.08 37.33 37.34
CA THR A 116 -4.53 36.76 38.63
C THR A 116 -5.46 35.58 38.41
N ARG A 117 -6.42 35.69 37.49
CA ARG A 117 -7.38 34.64 37.18
C ARG A 117 -6.68 33.37 36.68
N ILE A 118 -5.70 33.50 35.79
CA ILE A 118 -4.92 32.37 35.29
C ILE A 118 -4.00 31.81 36.36
N ALA A 119 -3.34 32.65 37.15
CA ALA A 119 -2.52 32.22 38.28
C ALA A 119 -3.35 31.38 39.27
N LEU A 120 -4.53 31.84 39.68
CA LEU A 120 -5.40 31.09 40.61
C LEU A 120 -5.89 29.76 40.03
N ARG A 121 -6.20 29.71 38.73
CA ARG A 121 -6.53 28.46 38.04
C ARG A 121 -5.35 27.49 38.04
N LEU A 122 -4.15 27.96 37.69
CA LEU A 122 -2.91 27.15 37.73
C LEU A 122 -2.59 26.65 39.14
N ARG A 123 -2.81 27.47 40.17
CA ARG A 123 -2.68 27.05 41.58
C ARG A 123 -3.64 25.91 41.90
N THR A 124 -4.89 26.03 41.49
CA THR A 124 -5.92 25.01 41.73
C THR A 124 -5.54 23.69 41.05
N VAL A 125 -5.09 23.76 39.79
CA VAL A 125 -4.61 22.60 39.03
C VAL A 125 -3.36 21.98 39.67
N ALA A 126 -2.37 22.79 40.06
CA ALA A 126 -1.16 22.29 40.72
C ALA A 126 -1.48 21.57 42.05
N LEU A 127 -2.41 22.10 42.84
CA LEU A 127 -2.88 21.45 44.07
C LEU A 127 -3.63 20.14 43.77
N GLN A 128 -4.46 20.10 42.74
CA GLN A 128 -5.16 18.88 42.31
C GLN A 128 -4.17 17.80 41.87
N LEU A 129 -3.19 18.14 41.01
CA LEU A 129 -2.15 17.22 40.55
C LEU A 129 -1.30 16.71 41.71
N ARG A 130 -0.95 17.57 42.67
CA ARG A 130 -0.18 17.15 43.86
C ARG A 130 -0.97 16.21 44.77
N ARG A 131 -2.28 16.41 44.90
CA ARG A 131 -3.16 15.47 45.65
C ARG A 131 -3.27 14.13 44.93
N ALA A 132 -3.43 14.14 43.60
CA ALA A 132 -3.46 12.93 42.80
C ALA A 132 -2.13 12.15 42.91
N LEU A 133 -0.99 12.85 42.90
CA LEU A 133 0.34 12.25 43.09
C LEU A 133 0.47 11.50 44.43
N LEU A 134 0.01 12.10 45.52
CA LEU A 134 0.04 11.48 46.85
C LEU A 134 -0.83 10.21 46.90
N GLN A 135 -1.97 10.21 46.21
CA GLN A 135 -2.80 9.01 46.08
C GLN A 135 -2.11 7.92 45.24
N THR A 136 -1.50 8.30 44.12
CA THR A 136 -0.79 7.35 43.23
C THR A 136 0.50 6.78 43.83
N THR A 137 1.10 7.43 44.82
CA THR A 137 2.30 6.89 45.50
C THR A 137 1.95 5.72 46.43
N ASN A 138 0.70 5.66 46.90
CA ASN A 138 0.19 4.54 47.69
C ASN A 138 -0.24 3.34 46.83
N GLU A 139 -0.50 3.55 45.54
CA GLU A 139 -0.81 2.50 44.57
C GLU A 139 0.47 2.11 43.82
N ARG A 140 0.72 0.82 43.54
CA ARG A 140 1.95 0.34 42.86
C ARG A 140 2.01 0.75 41.37
N ARG A 141 2.11 2.05 41.04
CA ARG A 141 2.28 2.56 39.68
C ARG A 141 3.72 2.53 39.20
N SER A 142 3.89 2.56 37.87
CA SER A 142 5.21 2.56 37.25
C SER A 142 6.00 3.85 37.61
N PRO A 143 7.34 3.77 37.86
CA PRO A 143 8.15 4.94 38.22
C PRO A 143 8.11 6.08 37.19
N ASN A 144 7.90 5.74 35.91
CA ASN A 144 7.83 6.73 34.83
C ASN A 144 6.55 7.57 34.88
N GLU A 145 5.41 6.98 35.25
CA GLU A 145 4.15 7.72 35.40
C GLU A 145 4.22 8.73 36.54
N ILE A 146 4.84 8.34 37.67
CA ILE A 146 5.06 9.22 38.82
C ILE A 146 5.97 10.38 38.43
N ALA A 147 7.05 10.12 37.67
CA ALA A 147 7.97 11.15 37.19
C ALA A 147 7.29 12.18 36.26
N ILE A 148 6.43 11.73 35.34
CA ILE A 148 5.68 12.60 34.43
C ILE A 148 4.69 13.47 35.22
N ALA A 149 3.90 12.88 36.10
CA ALA A 149 2.95 13.61 36.92
C ALA A 149 3.64 14.62 37.87
N HIS A 150 4.82 14.29 38.41
CA HIS A 150 5.65 15.22 39.17
C HIS A 150 6.13 16.40 38.30
N ALA A 151 6.58 16.14 37.07
CA ALA A 151 7.00 17.19 36.15
C ALA A 151 5.83 18.12 35.79
N GLU A 152 4.64 17.59 35.57
CA GLU A 152 3.43 18.38 35.31
C GLU A 152 3.01 19.25 36.49
N ALA A 153 3.02 18.69 37.71
CA ALA A 153 2.69 19.43 38.91
C ALA A 153 3.71 20.56 39.18
N GLN A 154 5.00 20.30 38.99
CA GLN A 154 6.05 21.31 39.11
C GLN A 154 5.92 22.41 38.04
N ALA A 155 5.60 22.04 36.80
CA ALA A 155 5.46 22.99 35.72
C ALA A 155 4.23 23.91 35.94
N ALA A 156 3.09 23.35 36.39
CA ALA A 156 1.92 24.15 36.79
C ALA A 156 2.20 25.08 37.99
N GLN A 157 2.97 24.62 38.98
CA GLN A 157 3.35 25.46 40.12
C GLN A 157 4.29 26.59 39.71
N ARG A 158 5.25 26.33 38.82
CA ARG A 158 6.13 27.38 38.26
C ARG A 158 5.33 28.41 37.47
N ALA A 159 4.40 27.95 36.63
CA ALA A 159 3.52 28.84 35.88
C ALA A 159 2.63 29.70 36.81
N PHE A 160 2.14 29.14 37.92
CA PHE A 160 1.46 29.93 38.95
C PHE A 160 2.34 31.05 39.50
N TYR A 161 3.58 30.75 39.90
CA TYR A 161 4.50 31.79 40.38
C TYR A 161 4.85 32.80 39.30
N ALA A 162 4.96 32.37 38.04
CA ALA A 162 5.25 33.24 36.91
C ALA A 162 4.15 34.30 36.70
N TRP A 163 2.90 33.84 36.49
CA TRP A 163 1.77 34.74 36.29
C TRP A 163 1.38 35.50 37.57
N GLY A 164 1.64 34.93 38.74
CA GLY A 164 1.49 35.61 40.03
C GLY A 164 2.50 36.75 40.19
N ALA A 165 3.77 36.55 39.82
CA ALA A 165 4.77 37.61 39.82
C ALA A 165 4.41 38.73 38.83
N LEU A 166 3.96 38.39 37.61
CA LEU A 166 3.46 39.39 36.66
C LEU A 166 2.28 40.17 37.24
N ALA A 167 1.31 39.51 37.87
CA ALA A 167 0.17 40.19 38.51
C ALA A 167 0.63 41.13 39.64
N ILE A 168 1.61 40.72 40.46
CA ILE A 168 2.19 41.59 41.50
C ILE A 168 2.90 42.79 40.86
N GLY A 169 3.65 42.59 39.77
CA GLY A 169 4.27 43.67 39.02
C GLY A 169 3.26 44.70 38.51
N ILE A 170 2.15 44.24 37.92
CA ILE A 170 1.05 45.13 37.48
C ILE A 170 0.42 45.85 38.67
N ALA A 171 0.20 45.17 39.80
CA ALA A 171 -0.38 45.80 40.99
C ALA A 171 0.55 46.87 41.61
N LEU A 172 1.86 46.62 41.63
CA LEU A 172 2.86 47.59 42.06
C LEU A 172 2.90 48.80 41.13
N TYR A 173 2.87 48.56 39.82
CA TYR A 173 2.79 49.62 38.82
C TYR A 173 1.53 50.46 39.03
N ALA A 174 0.36 49.82 39.14
CA ALA A 174 -0.91 50.50 39.38
C ALA A 174 -0.95 51.27 40.71
N SER A 175 -0.26 50.78 41.75
CA SER A 175 -0.11 51.51 43.01
C SER A 175 0.75 52.77 42.84
N GLY A 176 1.83 52.68 42.04
CA GLY A 176 2.63 53.83 41.64
C GLY A 176 1.78 54.84 40.88
N GLN A 177 1.00 54.36 39.90
CA GLN A 177 0.09 55.19 39.12
C GLN A 177 -0.97 55.87 40.00
N ALA A 178 -1.56 55.17 40.98
CA ALA A 178 -2.51 55.77 41.91
C ALA A 178 -1.91 56.94 42.71
N ILE A 179 -0.66 56.80 43.15
CA ILE A 179 0.07 57.86 43.84
C ILE A 179 0.39 59.00 42.86
N TRP A 180 0.87 58.69 41.65
CA TRP A 180 1.18 59.66 40.61
C TRP A 180 -0.05 60.49 40.22
N THR A 181 -1.17 59.83 39.90
CA THR A 181 -2.45 60.49 39.60
C THR A 181 -2.90 61.37 40.76
N SER A 182 -2.65 60.98 42.02
CA SER A 182 -2.97 61.83 43.17
C SER A 182 -2.17 63.14 43.23
N TYR A 183 -0.95 63.15 42.69
CA TYR A 183 -0.11 64.34 42.57
C TYR A 183 -0.52 65.15 41.34
N ASP A 184 -0.70 64.47 40.21
CA ASP A 184 -1.08 65.07 38.93
C ASP A 184 -2.47 65.74 38.99
N ILE A 185 -3.38 65.29 39.85
CA ILE A 185 -4.66 65.97 40.09
C ILE A 185 -4.50 67.28 40.90
N ARG A 186 -3.51 67.35 41.80
CA ARG A 186 -3.32 68.49 42.73
C ARG A 186 -2.38 69.57 42.18
N MET A 187 -1.53 69.21 41.22
CA MET A 187 -0.46 70.05 40.68
C MET A 187 -0.46 69.96 39.15
N ASN A 188 0.14 70.94 38.46
CA ASN A 188 0.39 70.78 37.03
C ASN A 188 1.45 69.69 36.81
N SER A 189 1.38 68.98 35.68
CA SER A 189 2.30 67.86 35.40
C SER A 189 3.77 68.26 35.38
N ALA A 190 4.07 69.54 35.09
CA ALA A 190 5.43 70.09 35.12
C ALA A 190 5.98 70.33 36.55
N ASP A 191 5.11 70.42 37.56
CA ASP A 191 5.46 70.74 38.94
C ASP A 191 5.51 69.49 39.85
N VAL A 192 5.24 68.31 39.28
CA VAL A 192 5.28 67.04 40.01
C VAL A 192 6.73 66.73 40.41
N PRO A 193 7.02 66.48 41.70
CA PRO A 193 8.38 66.26 42.17
C PRO A 193 8.95 64.94 41.65
N PHE A 194 10.18 65.00 41.13
CA PHE A 194 10.96 63.83 40.71
C PHE A 194 12.30 63.79 41.45
N PRO A 195 12.62 62.73 42.22
CA PRO A 195 11.81 61.52 42.48
C PRO A 195 10.62 61.77 43.42
N GLY A 196 9.56 60.98 43.29
CA GLY A 196 8.37 60.98 44.13
C GLY A 196 8.05 59.62 44.76
N LEU A 197 7.05 59.56 45.63
CA LEU A 197 6.65 58.31 46.30
C LEU A 197 6.10 57.26 45.31
N TYR A 198 5.55 57.72 44.19
CA TYR A 198 5.05 56.87 43.11
C TYR A 198 6.15 56.02 42.45
N ASP A 199 7.40 56.52 42.43
CA ASP A 199 8.53 55.82 41.81
C ASP A 199 8.85 54.50 42.52
N ILE A 200 8.49 54.35 43.80
CA ILE A 200 8.68 53.09 44.53
C ILE A 200 7.88 51.95 43.88
N GLY A 201 6.61 52.22 43.52
CA GLY A 201 5.75 51.24 42.85
C GLY A 201 6.27 50.89 41.46
N PHE A 202 6.67 51.91 40.70
CA PHE A 202 7.25 51.71 39.37
C PHE A 202 8.56 50.93 39.42
N VAL A 203 9.52 51.31 40.27
CA VAL A 203 10.81 50.62 40.44
C VAL A 203 10.61 49.15 40.83
N LEU A 204 9.74 48.88 41.81
CA LEU A 204 9.46 47.52 42.26
C LEU A 204 8.73 46.68 41.21
N SER A 205 8.02 47.27 40.25
CA SER A 205 7.34 46.48 39.20
C SER A 205 8.32 45.71 38.31
N TYR A 206 9.47 46.30 37.96
CA TYR A 206 10.51 45.71 37.10
C TYR A 206 11.02 44.33 37.55
N PRO A 207 11.49 44.13 38.80
CA PRO A 207 11.96 42.82 39.24
C PRO A 207 10.85 41.76 39.22
N PHE A 208 9.58 42.13 39.43
CA PHE A 208 8.46 41.19 39.33
C PHE A 208 8.10 40.88 37.87
N PHE A 209 8.16 41.85 36.96
CA PHE A 209 8.04 41.60 35.52
C PHE A 209 9.14 40.68 35.00
N LEU A 210 10.37 40.91 35.45
CA LEU A 210 11.52 40.07 35.14
C LEU A 210 11.34 38.65 35.69
N LEU A 211 11.04 38.52 36.98
CA LEU A 211 10.86 37.24 37.65
C LEU A 211 9.75 36.42 36.98
N GLY A 212 8.61 37.06 36.71
CA GLY A 212 7.48 36.42 36.04
C GLY A 212 7.85 35.92 34.64
N THR A 213 8.54 36.75 33.86
CA THR A 213 9.00 36.38 32.51
C THR A 213 10.02 35.23 32.57
N LEU A 214 11.01 35.28 33.46
CA LEU A 214 12.02 34.23 33.59
C LEU A 214 11.43 32.88 34.04
N LEU A 215 10.43 32.89 34.91
CA LEU A 215 9.76 31.67 35.39
C LEU A 215 8.96 30.94 34.29
N LEU A 216 8.58 31.63 33.20
CA LEU A 216 7.94 31.02 32.02
C LEU A 216 8.93 30.23 31.15
N THR A 217 10.24 30.32 31.40
CA THR A 217 11.25 29.64 30.59
C THR A 217 11.21 28.13 30.83
N ARG A 218 10.69 27.36 29.87
CA ARG A 218 10.73 25.89 29.90
C ARG A 218 12.04 25.36 29.34
N ARG A 219 12.68 24.42 30.05
CA ARG A 219 13.93 23.79 29.60
C ARG A 219 13.63 22.72 28.56
N ASN A 220 13.58 23.10 27.28
CA ASN A 220 13.42 22.15 26.19
C ASN A 220 14.77 21.62 25.67
N LYS A 221 14.81 20.35 25.22
CA LYS A 221 16.05 19.65 24.84
C LYS A 221 16.48 19.84 23.38
N ALA A 222 15.79 20.67 22.60
CA ALA A 222 16.10 20.87 21.19
C ALA A 222 17.41 21.66 21.01
N SER A 223 18.46 20.99 20.53
CA SER A 223 19.81 21.55 20.42
C SER A 223 20.07 22.30 19.11
N VAL A 224 19.29 22.02 18.06
CA VAL A 224 19.44 22.52 16.69
C VAL A 224 18.51 23.73 16.49
N GLY A 225 19.06 24.86 16.08
CA GLY A 225 18.37 26.16 15.97
C GLY A 225 18.75 27.19 17.04
N ARG A 226 19.54 26.82 18.07
CA ARG A 226 19.85 27.70 19.21
C ARG A 226 20.65 28.95 18.85
N VAL A 227 21.64 28.82 17.99
CA VAL A 227 22.53 29.94 17.62
C VAL A 227 21.79 30.98 16.76
N ARG A 228 20.96 30.53 15.82
CA ARG A 228 20.16 31.44 14.98
C ARG A 228 19.22 32.30 15.81
N LEU A 229 18.51 31.66 16.73
CA LEU A 229 17.54 32.31 17.59
C LEU A 229 18.20 33.26 18.60
N LEU A 230 19.39 32.90 19.10
CA LEU A 230 20.24 33.81 19.88
C LEU A 230 20.62 35.06 19.07
N LEU A 231 20.98 34.90 17.79
CA LEU A 231 21.33 36.02 16.92
C LEU A 231 20.10 36.89 16.59
N ASP A 232 18.90 36.31 16.46
CA ASP A 232 17.65 37.06 16.30
C ASP A 232 17.36 37.93 17.53
N SER A 233 17.50 37.38 18.74
CA SER A 233 17.41 38.14 19.98
C SER A 233 18.49 39.22 20.06
N LEU A 234 19.73 38.89 19.72
CA LEU A 234 20.85 39.83 19.80
C LEU A 234 20.72 40.99 18.81
N ALA A 235 20.21 40.73 17.60
CA ALA A 235 19.91 41.77 16.62
C ALA A 235 18.84 42.74 17.15
N PHE A 236 17.76 42.19 17.71
CA PHE A 236 16.68 42.97 18.29
C PHE A 236 17.16 43.81 19.50
N ILE A 237 17.85 43.17 20.44
CA ILE A 237 18.42 43.81 21.64
C ILE A 237 19.44 44.87 21.27
N GLY A 238 20.36 44.55 20.36
CA GLY A 238 21.42 45.46 19.94
C GLY A 238 20.86 46.72 19.28
N ALA A 239 19.81 46.58 18.48
CA ALA A 239 19.18 47.73 17.84
C ALA A 239 18.34 48.57 18.82
N ALA A 240 17.59 47.94 19.74
CA ALA A 240 16.92 48.67 20.83
C ALA A 240 17.93 49.42 21.73
N LEU A 241 19.06 48.78 22.04
CA LEU A 241 20.16 49.37 22.81
C LEU A 241 20.79 50.53 22.06
N ALA A 242 21.00 50.40 20.75
CA ALA A 242 21.55 51.48 19.93
C ALA A 242 20.64 52.72 19.92
N ILE A 243 19.33 52.52 19.69
CA ILE A 243 18.36 53.62 19.75
C ILE A 243 18.35 54.26 21.15
N SER A 244 18.24 53.45 22.19
CA SER A 244 18.25 53.93 23.57
C SER A 244 19.54 54.69 23.90
N TRP A 245 20.71 54.19 23.48
CA TRP A 245 22.00 54.83 23.74
C TRP A 245 22.10 56.22 23.12
N PHE A 246 21.87 56.36 21.82
CA PHE A 246 22.12 57.62 21.11
C PHE A 246 21.04 58.70 21.34
N PHE A 247 19.80 58.30 21.63
CA PHE A 247 18.68 59.23 21.78
C PHE A 247 18.26 59.49 23.22
N LEU A 248 18.55 58.56 24.16
CA LEU A 248 18.15 58.68 25.57
C LEU A 248 19.35 58.63 26.51
N LEU A 249 20.06 57.51 26.57
CA LEU A 249 21.04 57.23 27.61
C LEU A 249 22.25 58.15 27.54
N SER A 250 22.79 58.42 26.35
CA SER A 250 23.93 59.33 26.19
C SER A 250 23.58 60.78 26.57
N PRO A 251 22.46 61.37 26.10
CA PRO A 251 21.99 62.66 26.60
C PRO A 251 21.72 62.70 28.12
N LEU A 252 21.08 61.65 28.66
CA LEU A 252 20.78 61.56 30.09
C LEU A 252 22.07 61.50 30.92
N ILE A 253 23.03 60.67 30.52
CA ILE A 253 24.33 60.53 31.20
C ILE A 253 25.10 61.85 31.18
N ALA A 254 25.11 62.57 30.05
CA ALA A 254 25.73 63.88 29.96
C ALA A 254 25.05 64.91 30.88
N GLY A 255 23.73 64.78 31.08
CA GLY A 255 22.93 65.62 31.98
C GLY A 255 22.97 65.25 33.46
N LEU A 256 23.54 64.09 33.85
CA LEU A 256 23.54 63.61 35.25
C LEU A 256 24.19 64.59 36.23
N ALA A 257 25.20 65.34 35.78
CA ALA A 257 25.87 66.34 36.61
C ALA A 257 24.94 67.50 37.02
N GLN A 258 23.84 67.71 36.28
CA GLN A 258 22.82 68.73 36.54
C GLN A 258 21.54 68.15 37.16
N ALA A 259 21.56 66.88 37.57
CA ALA A 259 20.39 66.23 38.15
C ALA A 259 20.02 66.88 39.52
N PRO A 260 18.73 67.11 39.81
CA PRO A 260 18.30 67.77 41.05
C PRO A 260 18.67 67.01 42.34
N SER A 261 18.86 65.69 42.25
CA SER A 261 19.23 64.83 43.37
C SER A 261 19.88 63.53 42.87
N THR A 262 20.60 62.84 43.76
CA THR A 262 21.15 61.49 43.48
C THR A 262 20.05 60.48 43.14
N GLY A 263 18.87 60.61 43.77
CA GLY A 263 17.71 59.77 43.47
C GLY A 263 17.20 59.99 42.04
N ALA A 264 17.07 61.24 41.61
CA ALA A 264 16.70 61.59 40.24
C ALA A 264 17.72 61.01 39.24
N ALA A 265 19.02 61.20 39.50
CA ALA A 265 20.09 60.65 38.67
C ALA A 265 20.03 59.12 38.54
N PHE A 266 19.76 58.41 39.64
CA PHE A 266 19.60 56.96 39.63
C PHE A 266 18.39 56.52 38.80
N LEU A 267 17.22 57.13 39.03
CA LEU A 267 15.98 56.77 38.33
C LEU A 267 16.05 57.07 36.82
N SER A 268 16.70 58.18 36.43
CA SER A 268 16.92 58.53 35.03
C SER A 268 17.72 57.48 34.26
N ILE A 269 18.56 56.69 34.92
CA ILE A 269 19.27 55.55 34.30
C ILE A 269 18.48 54.26 34.49
N TYR A 270 17.86 54.06 35.65
CA TYR A 270 17.16 52.84 36.02
C TYR A 270 16.00 52.52 35.06
N PHE A 271 15.13 53.49 34.75
CA PHE A 271 13.98 53.21 33.89
C PHE A 271 14.40 52.79 32.46
N PRO A 272 15.23 53.56 31.72
CA PRO A 272 15.63 53.16 30.38
C PRO A 272 16.44 51.85 30.33
N THR A 273 17.28 51.59 31.34
CA THR A 273 18.07 50.35 31.39
C THR A 273 17.22 49.14 31.80
N GLY A 274 16.30 49.32 32.74
CA GLY A 274 15.33 48.31 33.15
C GLY A 274 14.41 47.92 31.99
N ASP A 275 13.94 48.89 31.23
CA ASP A 275 13.11 48.68 30.04
C ASP A 275 13.84 47.87 28.99
N LEU A 276 15.07 48.27 28.68
CA LEU A 276 15.91 47.58 27.72
C LEU A 276 16.17 46.14 28.16
N PHE A 277 16.36 45.91 29.47
CA PHE A 277 16.55 44.58 30.02
C PHE A 277 15.28 43.72 29.94
N LEU A 278 14.10 44.26 30.29
CA LEU A 278 12.83 43.56 30.17
C LEU A 278 12.51 43.21 28.72
N VAL A 279 12.68 44.16 27.81
CA VAL A 279 12.52 43.95 26.36
C VAL A 279 13.51 42.92 25.85
N ALA A 280 14.76 42.94 26.34
CA ALA A 280 15.77 41.95 25.97
C ALA A 280 15.39 40.54 26.40
N VAL A 281 14.93 40.37 27.64
CA VAL A 281 14.46 39.08 28.15
C VAL A 281 13.21 38.64 27.39
N GLY A 282 12.25 39.54 27.15
CA GLY A 282 11.04 39.25 26.36
C GLY A 282 11.35 38.80 24.93
N ALA A 283 12.24 39.53 24.24
CA ALA A 283 12.71 39.17 22.90
C ALA A 283 13.48 37.86 22.90
N PHE A 284 14.33 37.64 23.92
CA PHE A 284 15.04 36.38 24.10
C PHE A 284 14.06 35.21 24.25
N LEU A 285 13.00 35.33 25.05
CA LEU A 285 11.98 34.29 25.19
C LEU A 285 11.15 34.10 23.92
N MET A 286 10.77 35.17 23.23
CA MET A 286 10.00 35.11 21.99
C MET A 286 10.76 34.37 20.88
N PHE A 287 12.05 34.66 20.73
CA PHE A 287 12.90 33.97 19.78
C PHE A 287 13.49 32.68 20.36
N SER A 288 13.32 32.36 21.64
CA SER A 288 14.07 31.28 22.27
C SER A 288 13.77 29.90 21.65
N PRO A 289 14.80 29.07 21.40
CA PRO A 289 14.62 27.64 21.07
C PRO A 289 14.02 26.84 22.24
N LEU A 290 14.06 27.41 23.44
CA LEU A 290 13.47 26.83 24.64
C LEU A 290 11.93 26.88 24.62
N ALA A 291 11.34 27.81 23.85
CA ALA A 291 9.91 27.94 23.68
C ALA A 291 9.39 26.97 22.61
N ASN A 292 8.32 26.22 22.91
CA ASN A 292 7.66 25.42 21.90
C ASN A 292 6.95 26.34 20.88
N ARG A 293 6.87 25.95 19.60
CA ARG A 293 6.21 26.75 18.54
C ARG A 293 4.78 27.15 18.91
N MET A 294 4.08 26.28 19.62
CA MET A 294 2.71 26.56 20.07
C MET A 294 2.63 27.64 21.16
N GLN A 295 3.69 27.81 21.96
CA GLN A 295 3.78 28.83 23.02
C GLN A 295 4.28 30.19 22.49
N GLN A 296 4.63 30.29 21.21
CA GLN A 296 5.12 31.55 20.61
C GLN A 296 4.09 32.68 20.67
N SER A 297 2.78 32.37 20.61
CA SER A 297 1.73 33.40 20.74
C SER A 297 1.76 34.08 22.11
N VAL A 298 2.05 33.33 23.18
CA VAL A 298 2.18 33.84 24.55
C VAL A 298 3.36 34.80 24.64
N PHE A 299 4.54 34.36 24.18
CA PHE A 299 5.75 35.16 24.27
C PHE A 299 5.70 36.38 23.34
N MET A 300 5.02 36.29 22.21
CA MET A 300 4.77 37.43 21.34
C MET A 300 3.91 38.49 22.04
N LEU A 301 2.79 38.11 22.66
CA LEU A 301 1.92 39.03 23.40
C LEU A 301 2.67 39.66 24.58
N LEU A 302 3.43 38.85 25.33
CA LEU A 302 4.24 39.31 26.46
C LEU A 302 5.33 40.30 26.00
N CYS A 303 6.07 39.94 24.94
CA CYS A 303 7.12 40.80 24.37
C CYS A 303 6.54 42.10 23.81
N MET A 304 5.37 42.05 23.14
CA MET A 304 4.70 43.27 22.67
C MET A 304 4.25 44.16 23.83
N GLY A 305 3.74 43.58 24.92
CA GLY A 305 3.39 44.31 26.12
C GLY A 305 4.61 45.03 26.73
N LEU A 306 5.69 44.29 27.01
CA LEU A 306 6.93 44.86 27.54
C LEU A 306 7.56 45.91 26.60
N PHE A 307 7.45 45.70 25.29
CA PHE A 307 7.95 46.64 24.29
C PHE A 307 7.14 47.93 24.25
N PHE A 308 5.81 47.87 24.35
CA PHE A 308 5.00 49.10 24.45
C PHE A 308 5.25 49.82 25.77
N LEU A 309 5.46 49.12 26.88
CA LEU A 309 5.86 49.75 28.14
C LEU A 309 7.16 50.55 27.95
N ALA A 310 8.21 49.90 27.44
CA ALA A 310 9.50 50.53 27.16
C ALA A 310 9.42 51.71 26.17
N ILE A 311 8.60 51.61 25.12
CA ILE A 311 8.38 52.73 24.20
C ILE A 311 7.75 53.91 24.93
N THR A 312 6.75 53.65 25.77
CA THR A 312 6.01 54.73 26.45
C THR A 312 6.90 55.43 27.46
N ASP A 313 7.70 54.69 28.22
CA ASP A 313 8.64 55.24 29.19
C ASP A 313 9.78 56.00 28.50
N SER A 314 10.23 55.51 27.34
CA SER A 314 11.19 56.22 26.47
C SER A 314 10.62 57.53 25.91
N LEU A 315 9.35 57.54 25.49
CA LEU A 315 8.66 58.75 25.02
C LEU A 315 8.46 59.74 26.16
N LEU A 316 8.08 59.27 27.35
CA LEU A 316 7.98 60.08 28.56
C LEU A 316 9.32 60.76 28.85
N ALA A 317 10.42 60.01 28.87
CA ALA A 317 11.76 60.56 29.10
C ALA A 317 12.17 61.57 28.01
N PHE A 318 11.89 61.27 26.74
CA PHE A 318 12.18 62.19 25.63
C PHE A 318 11.41 63.51 25.72
N TYR A 319 10.09 63.46 25.96
CA TYR A 319 9.27 64.67 26.10
C TYR A 319 9.52 65.44 27.39
N SER A 320 9.97 64.75 28.44
CA SER A 320 10.41 65.39 29.68
C SER A 320 11.68 66.21 29.44
N LEU A 321 12.65 65.67 28.68
CA LEU A 321 13.87 66.39 28.29
C LEU A 321 13.58 67.59 27.39
N SER A 322 12.57 67.52 26.52
CA SER A 322 12.16 68.63 25.66
C SER A 322 11.19 69.61 26.33
N GLY A 323 10.85 69.42 27.62
CA GLY A 323 9.88 70.25 28.35
C GLY A 323 8.48 70.25 27.76
N SER A 324 8.14 69.25 26.93
CA SER A 324 6.90 69.18 26.14
C SER A 324 5.94 68.09 26.61
N PHE A 325 6.24 67.44 27.73
CA PHE A 325 5.39 66.39 28.28
C PHE A 325 4.02 66.92 28.71
N ASN A 326 2.96 66.25 28.26
CA ASN A 326 1.58 66.56 28.60
C ASN A 326 0.76 65.27 28.70
N THR A 327 -0.07 65.18 29.75
CA THR A 327 -1.07 64.11 29.90
C THR A 327 -2.25 64.35 28.94
N GLY A 328 -2.89 63.28 28.47
CA GLY A 328 -4.03 63.32 27.55
C GLY A 328 -3.64 63.28 26.08
N THR A 329 -2.49 62.69 25.75
CA THR A 329 -2.06 62.53 24.35
C THR A 329 -2.23 61.08 23.90
N VAL A 330 -2.22 60.84 22.59
CA VAL A 330 -2.40 59.49 22.03
C VAL A 330 -1.37 58.48 22.57
N GLN A 331 -0.21 58.94 23.07
CA GLN A 331 0.79 58.07 23.68
C GLN A 331 0.30 57.42 24.99
N ASP A 332 -0.63 58.07 25.71
CA ASP A 332 -1.17 57.60 26.98
C ASP A 332 -1.92 56.26 26.84
N VAL A 333 -2.28 55.88 25.61
CA VAL A 333 -2.89 54.57 25.31
C VAL A 333 -1.91 53.42 25.52
N LEU A 334 -0.61 53.65 25.36
CA LEU A 334 0.37 52.57 25.32
C LEU A 334 0.63 51.95 26.71
N TRP A 335 0.59 52.73 27.80
CA TRP A 335 0.69 52.19 29.16
C TRP A 335 -0.41 51.16 29.47
N PRO A 336 -1.72 51.49 29.40
CA PRO A 336 -2.77 50.51 29.66
C PRO A 336 -2.78 49.36 28.64
N LEU A 337 -2.41 49.62 27.37
CA LEU A 337 -2.28 48.59 26.35
C LEU A 337 -1.17 47.58 26.71
N SER A 338 -0.03 48.05 27.23
CA SER A 338 1.09 47.21 27.64
C SER A 338 0.66 46.18 28.71
N MET A 339 -0.02 46.66 29.76
CA MET A 339 -0.51 45.83 30.86
C MET A 339 -1.61 44.87 30.40
N ALA A 340 -2.51 45.33 29.53
CA ALA A 340 -3.55 44.49 28.95
C ALA A 340 -2.97 43.37 28.07
N LEU A 341 -1.90 43.63 27.30
CA LEU A 341 -1.21 42.62 26.49
C LEU A 341 -0.48 41.57 27.35
N ILE A 342 0.15 41.99 28.44
CA ILE A 342 0.72 41.06 29.44
C ILE A 342 -0.38 40.15 30.01
N GLY A 343 -1.55 40.73 30.33
CA GLY A 343 -2.74 39.97 30.74
C GLY A 343 -3.26 39.00 29.68
N LEU A 344 -3.29 39.41 28.40
CA LEU A 344 -3.69 38.54 27.30
C LEU A 344 -2.73 37.37 27.10
N ALA A 345 -1.43 37.59 27.31
CA ALA A 345 -0.44 36.51 27.30
C ALA A 345 -0.80 35.44 28.35
N ALA A 346 -1.27 35.84 29.53
CA ALA A 346 -1.72 34.91 30.57
C ALA A 346 -2.89 34.04 30.09
N ILE A 347 -3.88 34.65 29.44
CA ILE A 347 -5.05 33.93 28.90
C ILE A 347 -4.66 32.93 27.80
N GLU A 348 -3.75 33.31 26.91
CA GLU A 348 -3.30 32.45 25.81
C GLU A 348 -2.40 31.29 26.31
N TYR A 349 -1.82 31.38 27.51
CA TYR A 349 -0.88 30.40 28.03
C TYR A 349 -1.44 28.98 28.17
N PRO A 350 -2.51 28.70 28.96
CA PRO A 350 -3.07 27.35 29.04
C PRO A 350 -3.60 26.83 27.69
N ARG A 351 -4.08 27.75 26.83
CA ARG A 351 -4.58 27.42 25.49
C ARG A 351 -3.45 26.95 24.56
N SER A 352 -2.28 27.59 24.65
CA SER A 352 -1.11 27.19 23.87
C SER A 352 -0.63 25.77 24.22
N ILE A 353 -0.70 25.41 25.50
CA ILE A 353 -0.34 24.08 26.00
C ILE A 353 -1.38 23.02 25.58
N ALA A 354 -2.67 23.37 25.57
CA ALA A 354 -3.70 22.49 25.05
C ALA A 354 -3.52 22.18 23.55
N ARG A 355 -3.15 23.19 22.75
CA ARG A 355 -2.84 23.00 21.32
C ARG A 355 -1.61 22.10 21.12
N GLU A 356 -0.60 22.24 21.97
CA GLU A 356 0.58 21.37 21.99
C GLU A 356 0.17 19.90 22.21
N GLN A 357 -0.65 19.62 23.22
CA GLN A 357 -1.17 18.27 23.51
C GLN A 357 -2.01 17.70 22.35
N GLU A 358 -2.91 18.50 21.77
CA GLU A 358 -3.71 18.08 20.61
C GLU A 358 -2.84 17.68 19.42
N GLN A 359 -1.72 18.38 19.20
CA GLN A 359 -0.83 18.08 18.08
C GLN A 359 0.01 16.85 18.34
N GLU A 360 0.51 16.66 19.56
CA GLU A 360 1.22 15.43 19.95
C GLU A 360 0.33 14.19 19.76
N GLU A 361 -0.91 14.23 20.23
CA GLU A 361 -1.87 13.13 20.04
C GLU A 361 -2.18 12.87 18.56
N ARG A 362 -2.31 13.93 17.75
CA ARG A 362 -2.48 13.77 16.28
C ARG A 362 -1.26 13.13 15.63
N THR A 363 -0.04 13.47 16.06
CA THR A 363 1.19 12.88 15.52
C THR A 363 1.32 11.41 15.90
N LYS A 364 0.97 11.03 17.14
CA LYS A 364 0.95 9.63 17.60
C LYS A 364 -0.08 8.80 16.84
N ASN A 365 -1.30 9.31 16.69
CA ASN A 365 -2.40 8.60 16.04
C ASN A 365 -2.22 8.47 14.52
N SER A 366 -1.42 9.34 13.88
CA SER A 366 -1.28 9.31 12.43
C SER A 366 -0.31 8.24 11.92
N GLY A 367 0.53 7.63 12.76
CA GLY A 367 1.42 6.48 12.42
C GLY A 367 2.38 6.68 11.21
N ARG A 368 2.30 7.83 10.55
CA ARG A 368 3.04 8.24 9.36
C ARG A 368 3.55 9.63 9.64
N THR A 369 4.86 9.79 9.52
CA THR A 369 5.55 11.06 9.27
C THR A 369 5.07 11.63 7.93
N ILE A 370 3.80 12.05 7.85
CA ILE A 370 3.36 12.97 6.81
C ILE A 370 3.81 14.35 7.32
N PRO A 371 4.74 15.04 6.64
CA PRO A 371 5.02 16.43 6.97
C PRO A 371 3.71 17.18 6.80
N SER A 372 3.16 17.62 7.93
CA SER A 372 1.81 18.15 7.99
C SER A 372 1.70 19.40 7.14
N LEU A 373 1.10 19.26 5.95
CA LEU A 373 0.55 20.36 5.16
C LEU A 373 -0.74 20.85 5.83
N ILE A 374 -0.69 21.17 7.13
CA ILE A 374 -1.72 21.98 7.76
C ILE A 374 -1.41 23.39 7.30
N LEU A 375 -2.20 23.93 6.36
CA LEU A 375 -2.23 25.36 6.08
C LEU A 375 -2.35 26.06 7.45
N PRO A 376 -1.29 26.70 7.97
CA PRO A 376 -1.43 27.50 9.17
C PRO A 376 -2.45 28.58 8.82
N GLY A 377 -3.41 28.86 9.70
CA GLY A 377 -4.36 29.96 9.45
C GLY A 377 -3.59 31.22 9.05
N ARG A 378 -4.13 32.02 8.13
CA ARG A 378 -3.46 33.21 7.53
C ARG A 378 -2.69 34.06 8.57
N TRP A 379 -3.19 34.16 9.79
CA TRP A 379 -2.58 34.89 10.92
C TRP A 379 -1.33 34.21 11.52
N ALA A 380 -1.27 32.88 11.59
CA ALA A 380 -0.10 32.14 12.06
C ALA A 380 1.04 32.16 11.02
N GLN A 381 0.70 32.16 9.73
CA GLN A 381 1.67 32.38 8.65
C GLN A 381 2.23 33.81 8.68
N PHE A 382 1.36 34.80 8.91
CA PHE A 382 1.80 36.19 9.04
C PHE A 382 2.72 36.39 10.25
N SER A 383 2.38 35.79 11.40
CA SER A 383 3.19 35.83 12.63
C SER A 383 4.59 35.22 12.46
N THR A 384 4.69 34.05 11.81
CA THR A 384 5.97 33.37 11.56
C THR A 384 6.83 34.09 10.51
N THR A 385 6.21 34.66 9.49
CA THR A 385 6.88 35.49 8.46
C THR A 385 7.32 36.84 9.03
N ALA A 386 6.47 37.46 9.86
CA ALA A 386 6.79 38.71 10.55
C ALA A 386 7.94 38.52 11.54
N GLN A 387 8.00 37.42 12.30
CA GLN A 387 9.12 37.11 13.19
C GLN A 387 10.45 36.94 12.45
N THR A 388 10.42 36.39 11.23
CA THR A 388 11.65 36.19 10.45
C THR A 388 12.17 37.49 9.83
N ILE A 389 11.28 38.43 9.51
CA ILE A 389 11.60 39.70 8.84
C ILE A 389 11.79 40.86 9.83
N ALA A 390 11.12 40.83 10.99
CA ALA A 390 11.12 41.93 11.96
C ALA A 390 12.52 42.37 12.43
N PRO A 391 13.48 41.47 12.77
CA PRO A 391 14.83 41.90 13.13
C PRO A 391 15.55 42.65 12.00
N PHE A 392 15.28 42.33 10.73
CA PHE A 392 15.88 43.03 9.58
C PHE A 392 15.32 44.43 9.43
N ILE A 393 13.99 44.55 9.44
CA ILE A 393 13.34 45.86 9.33
C ILE A 393 13.81 46.74 10.48
N LEU A 394 13.90 46.17 11.69
CA LEU A 394 14.33 46.90 12.87
C LEU A 394 15.80 47.32 12.79
N VAL A 395 16.72 46.43 12.40
CA VAL A 395 18.14 46.78 12.22
C VAL A 395 18.34 47.78 11.09
N ILE A 396 17.70 47.59 9.94
CA ILE A 396 17.79 48.51 8.79
C ILE A 396 17.21 49.87 9.17
N GLY A 397 16.05 49.90 9.82
CA GLY A 397 15.44 51.13 10.32
C GLY A 397 16.31 51.84 11.34
N THR A 398 16.95 51.10 12.26
CA THR A 398 17.89 51.65 13.23
C THR A 398 19.12 52.23 12.56
N CYS A 399 19.72 51.51 11.60
CA CYS A 399 20.87 52.01 10.84
C CYS A 399 20.49 53.27 10.05
N ALA A 400 19.34 53.29 9.39
CA ALA A 400 18.85 54.47 8.68
C ALA A 400 18.63 55.66 9.63
N LEU A 401 18.05 55.43 10.82
CA LEU A 401 17.87 56.47 11.83
C LEU A 401 19.20 57.03 12.34
N LEU A 402 20.17 56.17 12.68
CA LEU A 402 21.50 56.60 13.11
C LEU A 402 22.22 57.39 12.01
N LEU A 403 22.19 56.88 10.77
CA LEU A 403 22.83 57.49 9.60
C LEU A 403 22.18 58.80 9.13
N THR A 404 20.95 59.10 9.55
CA THR A 404 20.24 60.34 9.16
C THR A 404 20.22 61.38 10.28
N ASN A 405 20.06 60.96 11.54
CA ASN A 405 19.83 61.86 12.67
C ASN A 405 21.05 62.04 13.58
N VAL A 406 21.96 61.07 13.63
CA VAL A 406 23.16 61.13 14.49
C VAL A 406 24.36 61.62 13.70
N THR A 407 24.47 61.24 12.43
CA THR A 407 25.55 61.71 11.53
C THR A 407 25.56 63.22 11.32
N THR A 408 24.39 63.85 11.38
CA THR A 408 24.24 65.31 11.28
C THR A 408 24.80 66.06 12.50
N ARG A 409 25.04 65.39 13.62
CA ARG A 409 25.56 65.99 14.86
C ARG A 409 27.09 66.21 14.84
N GLY A 410 27.82 65.56 13.93
CA GLY A 410 29.28 65.72 13.79
C GLY A 410 30.12 65.11 14.93
N GLY A 411 31.43 64.93 14.71
CA GLY A 411 32.39 64.56 15.75
C GLY A 411 32.56 63.05 16.02
N SER A 412 32.97 62.68 17.23
CA SER A 412 33.25 61.28 17.64
C SER A 412 32.01 60.38 17.70
N THR A 413 30.82 60.98 17.75
CA THR A 413 29.52 60.29 17.73
C THR A 413 29.22 59.63 16.38
N ILE A 414 29.75 60.17 15.27
CA ILE A 414 29.68 59.56 13.93
C ILE A 414 30.37 58.21 13.94
N ILE A 415 31.61 58.17 14.42
CA ILE A 415 32.42 56.94 14.45
C ILE A 415 31.74 55.88 15.31
N GLN A 416 31.17 56.28 16.45
CA GLN A 416 30.40 55.37 17.31
C GLN A 416 29.15 54.84 16.61
N ALA A 417 28.38 55.70 15.94
CA ALA A 417 27.16 55.32 15.23
C ALA A 417 27.46 54.35 14.06
N ASP A 418 28.52 54.61 13.29
CA ASP A 418 28.95 53.75 12.18
C ASP A 418 29.44 52.39 12.68
N LEU A 419 30.22 52.34 13.76
CA LEU A 419 30.67 51.08 14.36
C LEU A 419 29.49 50.24 14.87
N VAL A 420 28.51 50.87 15.52
CA VAL A 420 27.30 50.19 16.00
C VAL A 420 26.45 49.70 14.82
N ALA A 421 26.24 50.52 13.79
CA ALA A 421 25.52 50.11 12.59
C ALA A 421 26.21 48.93 11.88
N LEU A 422 27.54 48.97 11.75
CA LEU A 422 28.32 47.88 11.16
C LEU A 422 28.22 46.58 11.98
N ALA A 423 28.26 46.67 13.31
CA ALA A 423 28.06 45.52 14.19
C ALA A 423 26.65 44.90 14.03
N LEU A 424 25.60 45.72 13.95
CA LEU A 424 24.24 45.25 13.73
C LEU A 424 24.09 44.57 12.35
N ILE A 425 24.64 45.17 11.30
CA ILE A 425 24.66 44.57 9.95
C ILE A 425 25.40 43.23 9.96
N LEU A 426 26.54 43.14 10.65
CA LEU A 426 27.30 41.90 10.76
C LEU A 426 26.49 40.78 11.45
N ILE A 427 25.79 41.08 12.55
CA ILE A 427 24.89 40.12 13.23
C ILE A 427 23.85 39.58 12.25
N VAL A 428 23.24 40.48 11.47
CA VAL A 428 22.22 40.13 10.47
C VAL A 428 22.81 39.24 9.36
N ILE A 429 24.01 39.55 8.87
CA ILE A 429 24.70 38.74 7.83
C ILE A 429 25.00 37.34 8.36
N VAL A 430 25.58 37.22 9.56
CA VAL A 430 25.90 35.92 10.18
C VAL A 430 24.64 35.09 10.37
N ARG A 431 23.55 35.72 10.81
CA ARG A 431 22.24 35.08 10.96
C ARG A 431 21.68 34.56 9.64
N GLN A 432 21.83 35.30 8.53
CA GLN A 432 21.41 34.85 7.20
C GLN A 432 22.26 33.69 6.70
N ALA A 433 23.57 33.73 6.90
CA ALA A 433 24.46 32.63 6.53
C ALA A 433 24.07 31.33 7.24
N LEU A 434 23.79 31.38 8.55
CA LEU A 434 23.33 30.21 9.31
C LEU A 434 21.98 29.68 8.84
N THR A 435 21.05 30.57 8.48
CA THR A 435 19.74 30.17 7.96
C THR A 435 19.87 29.45 6.61
N LEU A 436 20.76 29.92 5.73
CA LEU A 436 21.06 29.27 4.46
C LEU A 436 21.72 27.90 4.65
N LEU A 437 22.68 27.79 5.58
CA LEU A 437 23.33 26.52 5.91
C LEU A 437 22.34 25.50 6.47
N GLU A 438 21.42 25.92 7.34
CA GLU A 438 20.38 25.06 7.90
C GLU A 438 19.35 24.63 6.85
N ASN A 439 18.95 25.53 5.95
CA ASN A 439 18.04 25.20 4.85
C ASN A 439 18.66 24.18 3.88
N ASN A 440 19.95 24.33 3.58
CA ASN A 440 20.68 23.35 2.77
C ASN A 440 20.77 21.99 3.47
N ARG A 441 21.02 21.97 4.79
CA ARG A 441 21.05 20.73 5.59
C ARG A 441 19.68 20.04 5.62
N LEU A 442 18.60 20.78 5.86
CA LEU A 442 17.22 20.26 5.85
C LEU A 442 16.84 19.72 4.46
N THR A 443 17.22 20.43 3.40
CA THR A 443 17.00 19.98 2.02
C THR A 443 17.70 18.65 1.74
N MET A 444 18.93 18.47 2.26
CA MET A 444 19.65 17.19 2.14
C MET A 444 19.00 16.07 2.97
N GLN A 445 18.49 16.37 4.17
CA GLN A 445 17.75 15.39 4.99
C GLN A 445 16.45 14.94 4.32
N MET A 446 15.66 15.88 3.77
CA MET A 446 14.43 15.53 3.03
C MET A 446 14.74 14.67 1.81
N ARG A 447 15.82 14.96 1.07
CA ARG A 447 16.26 14.12 -0.05
C ARG A 447 16.65 12.72 0.42
N GLY A 448 17.31 12.59 1.57
CA GLY A 448 17.64 11.29 2.18
C GLY A 448 16.41 10.47 2.57
N GLU A 449 15.47 11.08 3.29
CA GLU A 449 14.21 10.42 3.68
C GLU A 449 13.36 10.01 2.46
N LEU A 450 13.33 10.84 1.41
CA LEU A 450 12.65 10.50 0.15
C LEU A 450 13.30 9.29 -0.54
N VAL A 451 14.62 9.14 -0.47
CA VAL A 451 15.32 7.95 -1.01
C VAL A 451 14.99 6.70 -0.20
N ILE A 452 14.91 6.81 1.14
CA ILE A 452 14.55 5.69 2.02
C ILE A 452 13.10 5.27 1.81
N SER A 453 12.16 6.23 1.80
CA SER A 453 10.74 5.96 1.55
C SER A 453 10.49 5.34 0.18
N ARG A 454 11.24 5.77 -0.86
CA ARG A 454 11.19 5.11 -2.18
C ARG A 454 11.69 3.68 -2.14
N ARG A 455 12.74 3.38 -1.36
CA ARG A 455 13.23 2.00 -1.18
C ARG A 455 12.21 1.13 -0.46
N GLU A 456 11.57 1.64 0.59
CA GLU A 456 10.49 0.92 1.29
C GLU A 456 9.31 0.61 0.36
N LEU A 457 8.85 1.61 -0.41
CA LEU A 457 7.80 1.41 -1.42
C LEU A 457 8.19 0.40 -2.50
N GLN A 458 9.46 0.34 -2.88
CA GLN A 458 9.96 -0.65 -3.84
C GLN A 458 10.01 -2.07 -3.25
N VAL A 459 10.36 -2.22 -1.97
CA VAL A 459 10.34 -3.52 -1.28
C VAL A 459 8.90 -4.03 -1.13
N THR A 460 7.97 -3.19 -0.67
CA THR A 460 6.56 -3.59 -0.54
C THR A 460 5.92 -3.95 -1.88
N ARG A 461 6.28 -3.25 -2.97
CA ARG A 461 5.84 -3.65 -4.32
C ARG A 461 6.39 -5.01 -4.74
N ARG A 462 7.67 -5.29 -4.47
CA ARG A 462 8.28 -6.59 -4.76
C ARG A 462 7.59 -7.73 -4.00
N GLU A 463 7.31 -7.53 -2.70
CA GLU A 463 6.59 -8.52 -1.89
C GLU A 463 5.17 -8.78 -2.42
N ALA A 464 4.46 -7.75 -2.88
CA ALA A 464 3.15 -7.90 -3.51
C ALA A 464 3.22 -8.63 -4.87
N ASP A 465 4.24 -8.33 -5.68
CA ASP A 465 4.47 -8.99 -6.97
C ASP A 465 4.87 -10.47 -6.78
N GLU A 466 5.64 -10.79 -5.74
CA GLU A 466 5.99 -12.17 -5.38
C GLU A 466 4.77 -12.96 -4.86
N ALA A 467 3.93 -12.34 -4.03
CA ALA A 467 2.71 -12.96 -3.52
C ALA A 467 1.69 -13.24 -4.65
N THR A 468 1.54 -12.32 -5.60
CA THR A 468 0.65 -12.52 -6.77
C THR A 468 1.15 -13.62 -7.70
N ARG A 469 2.46 -13.70 -7.97
CA ARG A 469 3.04 -14.80 -8.75
C ARG A 469 2.83 -16.15 -8.08
N SER A 470 3.08 -16.26 -6.77
CA SER A 470 2.88 -17.51 -6.02
C SER A 470 1.40 -17.93 -6.01
N ALA A 471 0.47 -16.99 -5.89
CA ALA A 471 -0.96 -17.28 -5.97
C ALA A 471 -1.36 -17.79 -7.37
N GLN A 472 -0.83 -17.18 -8.44
CA GLN A 472 -1.10 -17.58 -9.81
C GLN A 472 -0.53 -18.98 -10.14
N GLU A 473 0.70 -19.29 -9.69
CA GLU A 473 1.29 -20.62 -9.85
C GLU A 473 0.47 -21.71 -9.13
N LYS A 474 0.00 -21.42 -7.90
CA LYS A 474 -0.88 -22.35 -7.17
C LYS A 474 -2.19 -22.61 -7.90
N GLN A 475 -2.84 -21.57 -8.42
CA GLN A 475 -4.10 -21.72 -9.16
C GLN A 475 -3.92 -22.56 -10.44
N ILE A 476 -2.83 -22.34 -11.19
CA ILE A 476 -2.50 -23.15 -12.38
C ILE A 476 -2.24 -24.61 -11.98
N MET A 477 -1.54 -24.85 -10.86
CA MET A 477 -1.30 -26.20 -10.34
C MET A 477 -2.61 -26.90 -9.94
N GLU A 478 -3.51 -26.22 -9.23
CA GLU A 478 -4.80 -26.78 -8.81
C GLU A 478 -5.68 -27.15 -10.01
N GLN A 479 -5.75 -26.28 -11.02
CA GLN A 479 -6.48 -26.55 -12.27
C GLN A 479 -5.87 -27.73 -13.05
N GLY A 480 -4.54 -27.81 -13.11
CA GLY A 480 -3.84 -28.93 -13.76
C GLY A 480 -4.02 -30.26 -13.04
N ILE A 481 -4.10 -30.27 -11.70
CA ILE A 481 -4.38 -31.49 -10.93
C ILE A 481 -5.82 -31.95 -11.14
N ALA A 482 -6.78 -31.01 -11.16
CA ALA A 482 -8.19 -31.33 -11.38
C ALA A 482 -8.43 -31.98 -12.76
N THR A 483 -7.82 -31.42 -13.81
CA THR A 483 -7.88 -31.97 -15.18
C THR A 483 -7.21 -33.34 -15.29
N LEU A 484 -6.04 -33.54 -14.66
CA LEU A 484 -5.40 -34.86 -14.61
C LEU A 484 -6.28 -35.90 -13.89
N ARG A 485 -6.93 -35.52 -12.79
CA ARG A 485 -7.85 -36.39 -12.05
C ARG A 485 -9.07 -36.78 -12.89
N GLU A 486 -9.60 -35.86 -13.67
CA GLU A 486 -10.71 -36.12 -14.58
C GLU A 486 -10.34 -37.13 -15.68
N VAL A 487 -9.18 -36.95 -16.32
CA VAL A 487 -8.67 -37.89 -17.33
C VAL A 487 -8.45 -39.27 -16.71
N HIS A 488 -7.84 -39.34 -15.52
CA HIS A 488 -7.68 -40.60 -14.79
C HIS A 488 -9.03 -41.27 -14.51
N ALA A 489 -10.04 -40.50 -14.10
CA ALA A 489 -11.38 -41.01 -13.85
C ALA A 489 -12.08 -41.52 -15.12
N ARG A 490 -11.86 -40.87 -16.28
CA ARG A 490 -12.37 -41.35 -17.59
C ARG A 490 -11.70 -42.67 -18.01
N VAL A 491 -10.39 -42.76 -17.85
CA VAL A 491 -9.62 -43.99 -18.12
C VAL A 491 -10.10 -45.14 -17.23
N ALA A 492 -10.33 -44.89 -15.94
CA ALA A 492 -10.85 -45.88 -15.01
C ALA A 492 -12.26 -46.37 -15.39
N ARG A 493 -13.04 -45.58 -16.14
CA ARG A 493 -14.35 -45.97 -16.71
C ARG A 493 -14.24 -46.71 -18.06
N GLY A 494 -13.04 -47.01 -18.53
CA GLY A 494 -12.81 -47.75 -19.78
C GLY A 494 -12.61 -46.87 -21.03
N ASP A 495 -12.58 -45.55 -20.89
CA ASP A 495 -12.29 -44.63 -22.00
C ASP A 495 -10.77 -44.46 -22.18
N ILE A 496 -10.17 -45.38 -22.92
CA ILE A 496 -8.73 -45.42 -23.21
C ILE A 496 -8.32 -44.32 -24.23
N SER A 497 -9.29 -43.57 -24.78
CA SER A 497 -9.04 -42.47 -25.72
C SER A 497 -8.80 -41.12 -25.03
N ALA A 498 -9.12 -41.00 -23.74
CA ALA A 498 -8.89 -39.78 -22.98
C ALA A 498 -7.39 -39.41 -22.95
N ARG A 499 -7.06 -38.12 -23.04
CA ARG A 499 -5.68 -37.61 -23.01
C ARG A 499 -5.58 -36.42 -22.07
N ALA A 500 -4.48 -36.36 -21.32
CA ALA A 500 -4.17 -35.24 -20.44
C ALA A 500 -3.57 -34.07 -21.25
N PRO A 501 -3.97 -32.81 -20.98
CA PRO A 501 -3.45 -31.64 -21.66
C PRO A 501 -1.98 -31.38 -21.30
N THR A 502 -1.15 -31.10 -22.30
CA THR A 502 0.31 -30.83 -22.13
C THR A 502 0.58 -29.33 -22.06
N ILE A 503 0.09 -28.68 -21.01
CA ILE A 503 0.36 -27.26 -20.73
C ILE A 503 1.79 -27.13 -20.14
N PRO A 504 2.61 -26.17 -20.60
CA PRO A 504 3.93 -25.91 -20.00
C PRO A 504 3.81 -25.59 -18.50
N GLY A 505 4.45 -26.38 -17.64
CA GLY A 505 4.36 -26.21 -16.20
C GLY A 505 4.87 -27.42 -15.41
N PRO A 506 4.79 -27.37 -14.07
CA PRO A 506 5.31 -28.43 -13.19
C PRO A 506 4.63 -29.79 -13.39
N LEU A 507 3.41 -29.81 -13.94
CA LEU A 507 2.62 -31.03 -14.18
C LEU A 507 2.85 -31.67 -15.56
N LEU A 508 3.63 -31.02 -16.43
CA LEU A 508 3.93 -31.50 -17.78
C LEU A 508 4.54 -32.91 -17.80
N PRO A 509 5.54 -33.25 -16.95
CA PRO A 509 6.11 -34.61 -16.95
C PRO A 509 5.08 -35.68 -16.61
N ILE A 510 4.14 -35.37 -15.69
CA ILE A 510 3.10 -36.29 -15.26
C ILE A 510 2.07 -36.50 -16.38
N ALA A 511 1.61 -35.42 -17.02
CA ALA A 511 0.68 -35.50 -18.15
C ALA A 511 1.26 -36.32 -19.33
N ILE A 512 2.54 -36.11 -19.65
CA ILE A 512 3.24 -36.88 -20.69
C ILE A 512 3.32 -38.35 -20.30
N SER A 513 3.73 -38.67 -19.06
CA SER A 513 3.84 -40.04 -18.60
C SER A 513 2.51 -40.81 -18.64
N LEU A 514 1.40 -40.13 -18.29
CA LEU A 514 0.05 -40.69 -18.34
C LEU A 514 -0.38 -40.98 -19.78
N ASN A 515 -0.16 -40.03 -20.71
CA ASN A 515 -0.50 -40.23 -22.12
C ASN A 515 0.31 -41.40 -22.73
N LEU A 516 1.60 -41.50 -22.42
CA LEU A 516 2.44 -42.63 -22.87
C LEU A 516 1.95 -43.98 -22.33
N MET A 517 1.50 -44.03 -21.07
CA MET A 517 0.89 -45.23 -20.50
C MET A 517 -0.39 -45.61 -21.24
N LEU A 518 -1.26 -44.64 -21.55
CA LEU A 518 -2.50 -44.86 -22.28
C LEU A 518 -2.27 -45.33 -23.71
N ASP A 519 -1.27 -44.79 -24.40
CA ASP A 519 -0.87 -45.25 -25.73
C ASP A 519 -0.39 -46.70 -25.68
N ARG A 520 0.38 -47.09 -24.65
CA ARG A 520 0.82 -48.46 -24.45
C ARG A 520 -0.34 -49.43 -24.17
N ILE A 521 -1.31 -49.01 -23.35
CA ILE A 521 -2.51 -49.81 -23.05
C ILE A 521 -3.37 -49.99 -24.31
N SER A 522 -3.55 -48.92 -25.10
CA SER A 522 -4.27 -48.98 -26.38
C SER A 522 -3.60 -49.97 -27.35
N ALA A 523 -2.27 -49.89 -27.47
CA ALA A 523 -1.49 -50.81 -28.30
C ALA A 523 -1.58 -52.27 -27.81
N LEU A 524 -1.60 -52.52 -26.50
CA LEU A 524 -1.77 -53.86 -25.94
C LEU A 524 -3.19 -54.41 -26.20
N SER A 525 -4.22 -53.59 -26.05
CA SER A 525 -5.60 -53.97 -26.37
C SER A 525 -5.75 -54.36 -27.85
N GLN A 526 -5.18 -53.56 -28.76
CA GLN A 526 -5.18 -53.89 -30.19
C GLN A 526 -4.41 -55.17 -30.52
N ARG A 527 -3.30 -55.46 -29.81
CA ARG A 527 -2.60 -56.74 -29.96
C ARG A 527 -3.44 -57.91 -29.47
N GLY A 528 -4.12 -57.76 -28.32
CA GLY A 528 -5.05 -58.77 -27.80
C GLY A 528 -6.14 -59.12 -28.81
N ALA A 529 -6.80 -58.11 -29.37
CA ALA A 529 -7.83 -58.31 -30.40
C ALA A 529 -7.29 -59.03 -31.66
N LYS A 530 -6.05 -58.74 -32.08
CA LYS A 530 -5.40 -59.47 -33.18
C LYS A 530 -5.11 -60.94 -32.85
N TYR A 531 -4.72 -61.25 -31.61
CA TYR A 531 -4.52 -62.64 -31.17
C TYR A 531 -5.83 -63.43 -31.17
N ASP A 532 -6.92 -62.82 -30.67
CA ASP A 532 -8.25 -63.47 -30.68
C ASP A 532 -8.71 -63.78 -32.11
N GLN A 533 -8.47 -62.86 -33.04
CA GLN A 533 -8.78 -63.05 -34.46
C GLN A 533 -7.95 -64.19 -35.09
N LEU A 534 -6.67 -64.29 -34.77
CA LEU A 534 -5.77 -65.35 -35.24
C LEU A 534 -6.16 -66.74 -34.70
N LEU A 535 -6.60 -66.80 -33.43
CA LEU A 535 -7.11 -68.02 -32.81
C LEU A 535 -8.38 -68.52 -33.53
N GLN A 536 -9.27 -67.60 -33.91
CA GLN A 536 -10.49 -67.91 -34.63
C GLN A 536 -10.20 -68.41 -36.07
N ASP A 537 -9.27 -67.76 -36.78
CA ASP A 537 -8.82 -68.18 -38.12
C ASP A 537 -8.14 -69.57 -38.09
N SER A 538 -7.33 -69.86 -37.06
CA SER A 538 -6.72 -71.19 -36.88
C SER A 538 -7.74 -72.31 -36.64
N LYS A 539 -8.81 -72.04 -35.86
CA LYS A 539 -9.88 -73.02 -35.64
C LYS A 539 -10.62 -73.35 -36.94
N MET A 540 -10.84 -72.36 -37.80
CA MET A 540 -11.45 -72.58 -39.12
C MET A 540 -10.55 -73.42 -40.04
N LEU A 541 -9.23 -73.23 -39.98
CA LEU A 541 -8.28 -74.00 -40.77
C LEU A 541 -8.23 -75.47 -40.33
N GLN A 542 -8.22 -75.73 -39.02
CA GLN A 542 -8.30 -77.09 -38.48
C GLN A 542 -9.55 -77.83 -38.97
N ALA A 543 -10.72 -77.18 -38.91
CA ALA A 543 -11.97 -77.76 -39.39
C ALA A 543 -11.94 -78.06 -40.91
N GLY A 544 -11.28 -77.21 -41.71
CA GLY A 544 -11.11 -77.43 -43.15
C GLY A 544 -10.20 -78.61 -43.49
N VAL A 545 -9.10 -78.79 -42.75
CA VAL A 545 -8.17 -79.93 -42.93
C VAL A 545 -8.82 -81.25 -42.53
N GLU A 546 -9.55 -81.29 -41.40
CA GLU A 546 -10.27 -82.49 -40.96
C GLU A 546 -11.32 -82.94 -42.00
N ARG A 547 -12.04 -81.99 -42.60
CA ARG A 547 -13.01 -82.30 -43.69
C ARG A 547 -12.34 -82.84 -44.94
N LEU A 548 -11.18 -82.31 -45.33
CA LEU A 548 -10.40 -82.83 -46.45
C LEU A 548 -9.93 -84.28 -46.20
N GLY A 549 -9.47 -84.57 -44.99
CA GLY A 549 -9.07 -85.92 -44.58
C GLY A 549 -10.20 -86.95 -44.65
N GLN A 550 -11.45 -86.50 -44.54
CA GLN A 550 -12.65 -87.33 -44.64
C GLN A 550 -13.20 -87.41 -46.08
N GLY A 551 -12.51 -86.84 -47.08
CA GLY A 551 -12.94 -86.83 -48.47
C GLY A 551 -14.12 -85.89 -48.77
N GLN A 552 -14.40 -84.93 -47.88
CA GLN A 552 -15.46 -83.94 -48.03
C GLN A 552 -14.94 -82.63 -48.60
N ILE A 553 -15.85 -81.77 -49.07
CA ILE A 553 -15.53 -80.43 -49.54
C ILE A 553 -15.06 -79.59 -48.33
N PRO A 554 -13.86 -78.98 -48.35
CA PRO A 554 -13.32 -78.27 -47.20
C PRO A 554 -14.14 -77.04 -46.76
N TRP A 555 -14.81 -76.34 -47.69
CA TRP A 555 -15.69 -75.19 -47.40
C TRP A 555 -16.97 -75.21 -48.26
N SER A 556 -18.12 -74.85 -47.69
CA SER A 556 -19.39 -74.74 -48.43
C SER A 556 -19.43 -73.46 -49.27
N SER A 557 -20.27 -73.41 -50.32
CA SER A 557 -20.37 -72.24 -51.21
C SER A 557 -20.86 -70.96 -50.52
N GLU A 558 -21.37 -71.04 -49.29
CA GLU A 558 -21.78 -69.90 -48.46
C GLU A 558 -20.68 -69.38 -47.53
N GLN A 559 -19.62 -70.14 -47.30
CA GLN A 559 -18.48 -69.73 -46.45
C GLN A 559 -17.34 -69.22 -47.34
N GLN A 560 -17.29 -67.91 -47.58
CA GLN A 560 -16.10 -67.29 -48.17
C GLN A 560 -14.91 -67.42 -47.20
N PRO A 561 -13.70 -67.73 -47.68
CA PRO A 561 -12.53 -67.83 -46.82
C PRO A 561 -12.27 -66.49 -46.11
N PRO A 562 -11.89 -66.49 -44.81
CA PRO A 562 -11.62 -65.26 -44.07
C PRO A 562 -10.49 -64.48 -44.77
N ARG A 563 -10.76 -63.20 -45.07
CA ARG A 563 -9.80 -62.27 -45.71
C ARG A 563 -8.83 -61.62 -44.72
N SER A 564 -8.88 -61.98 -43.44
CA SER A 564 -8.26 -61.23 -42.33
C SER A 564 -6.78 -61.52 -42.09
N ALA A 565 -6.29 -62.71 -42.41
CA ALA A 565 -4.89 -63.06 -42.24
C ALA A 565 -4.25 -63.43 -43.59
N ALA A 566 -3.46 -62.50 -44.15
CA ALA A 566 -2.75 -62.70 -45.42
C ALA A 566 -1.87 -63.97 -45.39
N GLU A 567 -1.33 -64.31 -44.22
CA GLU A 567 -0.44 -65.48 -44.03
C GLU A 567 -1.19 -66.80 -44.16
N LEU A 568 -2.38 -66.93 -43.53
CA LEU A 568 -3.16 -68.17 -43.56
C LEU A 568 -3.94 -68.33 -44.87
N HIS A 569 -4.23 -67.25 -45.58
CA HIS A 569 -4.97 -67.28 -46.85
C HIS A 569 -4.32 -68.18 -47.92
N SER A 570 -2.98 -68.20 -47.97
CA SER A 570 -2.24 -69.08 -48.88
C SER A 570 -2.49 -70.57 -48.60
N ILE A 571 -2.62 -70.93 -47.32
CA ILE A 571 -2.88 -72.31 -46.87
C ILE A 571 -4.32 -72.71 -47.19
N PHE A 572 -5.29 -71.81 -46.96
CA PHE A 572 -6.68 -72.02 -47.39
C PHE A 572 -6.78 -72.30 -48.89
N MET A 573 -6.08 -71.52 -49.74
CA MET A 573 -6.11 -71.73 -51.19
C MET A 573 -5.39 -73.02 -51.63
N GLY A 574 -4.30 -73.41 -50.95
CA GLY A 574 -3.57 -74.65 -51.23
C GLY A 574 -4.42 -75.91 -51.03
N ILE A 575 -5.22 -75.95 -49.96
CA ILE A 575 -6.11 -77.08 -49.66
C ILE A 575 -7.23 -77.20 -50.70
N ALA A 576 -7.79 -76.08 -51.18
CA ALA A 576 -8.78 -76.09 -52.28
C ALA A 576 -8.20 -76.66 -53.59
N HIS A 577 -6.94 -76.34 -53.90
CA HIS A 577 -6.27 -76.81 -55.11
C HIS A 577 -6.02 -78.32 -55.08
N LEU A 578 -5.56 -78.86 -53.95
CA LEU A 578 -5.30 -80.28 -53.75
C LEU A 578 -6.55 -81.15 -54.01
N HIS A 579 -7.71 -80.74 -53.49
CA HIS A 579 -8.97 -81.43 -53.73
C HIS A 579 -9.31 -81.51 -55.22
N ARG A 580 -9.23 -80.38 -55.95
CA ARG A 580 -9.54 -80.36 -57.40
C ARG A 580 -8.62 -81.27 -58.21
N MET A 581 -7.33 -81.32 -57.84
CA MET A 581 -6.35 -82.18 -58.50
C MET A 581 -6.69 -83.66 -58.31
N GLN A 582 -7.07 -84.07 -57.09
CA GLN A 582 -7.44 -85.45 -56.79
C GLN A 582 -8.67 -85.92 -57.58
N THR A 583 -9.73 -85.10 -57.67
CA THR A 583 -10.93 -85.44 -58.45
C THR A 583 -10.62 -85.62 -59.94
N SER A 584 -9.73 -84.78 -60.50
CA SER A 584 -9.33 -84.90 -61.91
C SER A 584 -8.60 -86.21 -62.21
N GLN A 585 -7.72 -86.66 -61.31
CA GLN A 585 -6.97 -87.91 -61.48
C GLN A 585 -7.90 -89.13 -61.47
N TRP A 586 -8.87 -89.19 -60.55
CA TRP A 586 -9.83 -90.29 -60.49
C TRP A 586 -10.68 -90.43 -61.75
N ASN A 587 -11.14 -89.30 -62.30
CA ASN A 587 -11.93 -89.31 -63.53
C ASN A 587 -11.11 -89.81 -64.74
N ARG A 588 -9.83 -89.44 -64.83
CA ARG A 588 -8.93 -89.95 -65.89
C ARG A 588 -8.70 -91.46 -65.76
N PHE A 589 -8.51 -91.94 -64.54
CA PHE A 589 -8.28 -93.36 -64.27
C PHE A 589 -9.50 -94.22 -64.62
N GLY A 590 -10.71 -93.75 -64.27
CA GLY A 590 -11.97 -94.40 -64.67
C GLY A 590 -12.11 -94.53 -66.20
N GLY A 591 -11.84 -93.46 -66.94
CA GLY A 591 -11.94 -93.47 -68.41
C GLY A 591 -10.96 -94.43 -69.09
N ALA A 592 -9.73 -94.56 -68.58
CA ALA A 592 -8.73 -95.48 -69.13
C ALA A 592 -9.13 -96.96 -68.97
N ILE A 593 -9.70 -97.32 -67.81
CA ILE A 593 -10.18 -98.68 -67.53
C ILE A 593 -11.36 -99.04 -68.43
N GLU A 594 -12.27 -98.09 -68.66
CA GLU A 594 -13.43 -98.30 -69.52
C GLU A 594 -13.04 -98.53 -70.98
N TYR A 595 -12.00 -97.83 -71.46
CA TYR A 595 -11.42 -98.07 -72.77
C TYR A 595 -10.83 -99.49 -72.91
N MET A 596 -10.01 -99.92 -71.94
CA MET A 596 -9.44 -101.28 -71.91
C MET A 596 -10.51 -102.37 -71.89
N ARG A 597 -11.62 -102.15 -71.16
CA ARG A 597 -12.74 -103.09 -71.11
C ARG A 597 -13.40 -103.28 -72.47
N ASN A 598 -13.61 -102.20 -73.21
CA ASN A 598 -14.23 -102.27 -74.54
C ASN A 598 -13.33 -102.98 -75.55
N LEU A 599 -12.01 -102.77 -75.48
CA LEU A 599 -11.05 -103.49 -76.34
C LEU A 599 -11.08 -105.01 -76.05
N THR A 600 -11.04 -105.37 -74.77
CA THR A 600 -11.06 -106.77 -74.31
C THR A 600 -12.35 -107.49 -74.76
N ARG A 601 -13.49 -106.78 -74.73
CA ARG A 601 -14.78 -107.32 -75.19
C ARG A 601 -14.79 -107.64 -76.69
N ARG A 602 -14.22 -106.77 -77.53
CA ARG A 602 -14.10 -107.02 -78.98
C ARG A 602 -13.23 -108.24 -79.29
N ILE A 603 -12.13 -108.40 -78.56
CA ILE A 603 -11.24 -109.57 -78.73
C ILE A 603 -12.02 -110.85 -78.42
N ARG A 604 -12.79 -110.88 -77.31
CA ARG A 604 -13.67 -112.01 -76.98
C ARG A 604 -14.64 -112.35 -78.11
N GLU A 605 -15.35 -111.35 -78.64
CA GLU A 605 -16.35 -111.53 -79.70
C GLU A 605 -15.71 -112.14 -80.95
N SER A 606 -14.56 -111.63 -81.39
CA SER A 606 -13.82 -112.18 -82.54
C SER A 606 -13.35 -113.63 -82.35
N LEU A 607 -12.89 -113.99 -81.14
CA LEU A 607 -12.49 -115.36 -80.83
C LEU A 607 -13.69 -116.30 -80.76
N PHE A 608 -14.84 -115.82 -80.31
CA PHE A 608 -16.07 -116.62 -80.28
C PHE A 608 -16.62 -116.89 -81.68
N GLU A 609 -16.58 -115.91 -82.58
CA GLU A 609 -16.91 -116.10 -83.99
C GLU A 609 -15.96 -117.10 -84.66
N PHE A 610 -14.65 -117.00 -84.40
CA PHE A 610 -13.68 -117.96 -84.93
C PHE A 610 -13.97 -119.38 -84.45
N LYS A 611 -14.39 -119.56 -83.19
CA LYS A 611 -14.82 -120.87 -82.65
C LYS A 611 -16.00 -121.48 -83.41
N GLN A 612 -16.91 -120.66 -83.95
CA GLN A 612 -18.12 -121.12 -84.65
C GLN A 612 -17.91 -121.43 -86.13
N THR A 613 -16.71 -121.17 -86.66
CA THR A 613 -16.41 -121.47 -88.06
C THR A 613 -16.41 -122.98 -88.27
N SER A 614 -17.07 -123.46 -89.34
CA SER A 614 -17.31 -124.88 -89.65
C SER A 614 -16.04 -125.75 -89.61
N ALA A 615 -14.87 -125.18 -89.90
CA ALA A 615 -13.58 -125.85 -89.81
C ALA A 615 -13.19 -126.33 -88.39
N ILE A 616 -13.67 -125.67 -87.33
CA ILE A 616 -13.36 -126.01 -85.92
C ILE A 616 -14.49 -126.80 -85.26
N THR A 617 -15.72 -126.68 -85.75
CA THR A 617 -16.88 -127.35 -85.17
C THR A 617 -16.88 -128.86 -85.41
N ASP A 618 -16.38 -129.29 -86.58
CA ASP A 618 -16.29 -130.70 -86.97
C ASP A 618 -15.10 -131.45 -86.35
N LEU A 619 -14.15 -130.72 -85.77
CA LEU A 619 -13.05 -131.32 -85.01
C LEU A 619 -13.58 -131.92 -83.70
N HIS A 620 -13.16 -133.15 -83.42
CA HIS A 620 -13.55 -133.87 -82.20
C HIS A 620 -13.27 -133.01 -80.95
N PRO A 621 -14.15 -133.06 -79.92
CA PRO A 621 -14.08 -132.16 -78.75
C PRO A 621 -12.75 -132.16 -78.00
N GLY A 622 -11.95 -133.23 -78.13
CA GLY A 622 -10.60 -133.35 -77.54
C GLY A 622 -9.46 -132.84 -78.42
N SER A 623 -9.74 -132.21 -79.56
CA SER A 623 -8.71 -131.59 -80.40
C SER A 623 -8.06 -130.41 -79.69
N TYR A 624 -6.74 -130.33 -79.81
CA TYR A 624 -5.93 -129.32 -79.13
C TYR A 624 -6.34 -127.90 -79.52
N GLU A 625 -6.71 -127.65 -80.79
CA GLU A 625 -7.11 -126.32 -81.24
C GLU A 625 -8.36 -125.82 -80.52
N ARG A 626 -9.38 -126.67 -80.33
CA ARG A 626 -10.64 -126.27 -79.69
C ARG A 626 -10.49 -126.07 -78.18
N MET A 627 -9.69 -126.91 -77.52
CA MET A 627 -9.39 -126.76 -76.08
C MET A 627 -8.56 -125.50 -75.77
N SER A 628 -7.57 -125.18 -76.61
CA SER A 628 -6.77 -123.95 -76.52
C SER A 628 -7.66 -122.71 -76.61
N LEU A 629 -8.60 -122.71 -77.57
CA LEU A 629 -9.49 -121.59 -77.80
C LEU A 629 -10.53 -121.41 -76.70
N ASP A 630 -11.07 -122.51 -76.15
CA ASP A 630 -11.94 -122.47 -74.98
C ASP A 630 -11.24 -121.99 -73.71
N ARG A 631 -9.93 -122.26 -73.57
CA ARG A 631 -9.13 -121.71 -72.49
C ARG A 631 -8.94 -120.20 -72.63
N MET A 632 -8.59 -119.72 -73.83
CA MET A 632 -8.43 -118.28 -74.09
C MET A 632 -9.73 -117.50 -73.85
N LEU A 633 -10.88 -118.00 -74.30
CA LEU A 633 -12.17 -117.35 -74.05
C LEU A 633 -12.50 -117.25 -72.55
N ARG A 634 -12.20 -118.30 -71.76
CA ARG A 634 -12.38 -118.27 -70.30
C ARG A 634 -11.46 -117.26 -69.60
N GLU A 635 -10.20 -117.17 -70.02
CA GLU A 635 -9.25 -116.21 -69.44
C GLU A 635 -9.66 -114.75 -69.75
N ILE A 636 -10.17 -114.48 -70.96
CA ILE A 636 -10.68 -113.16 -71.33
C ILE A 636 -11.95 -112.80 -70.54
N ASP A 637 -12.80 -113.78 -70.24
CA ASP A 637 -14.00 -113.56 -69.41
C ASP A 637 -13.68 -113.19 -67.98
N LEU A 638 -12.67 -113.86 -67.39
CA LEU A 638 -12.16 -113.50 -66.07
C LEU A 638 -11.58 -112.07 -66.06
N LEU A 639 -10.84 -111.68 -67.10
CA LEU A 639 -10.33 -110.31 -67.25
C LEU A 639 -11.44 -109.26 -67.32
N LEU A 640 -12.50 -109.52 -68.10
CA LEU A 640 -13.65 -108.61 -68.19
C LEU A 640 -14.38 -108.47 -66.84
N GLN A 641 -14.51 -109.57 -66.08
CA GLN A 641 -15.14 -109.54 -64.76
C GLN A 641 -14.30 -108.73 -63.76
N GLN A 642 -12.98 -108.91 -63.77
CA GLN A 642 -12.07 -108.17 -62.89
C GLN A 642 -12.08 -106.66 -63.20
N GLN A 643 -12.01 -106.28 -64.48
CA GLN A 643 -12.10 -104.87 -64.88
C GLN A 643 -13.43 -104.21 -64.48
N ARG A 644 -14.54 -104.96 -64.53
CA ARG A 644 -15.85 -104.46 -64.08
C ARG A 644 -15.89 -104.18 -62.58
N SER A 645 -15.26 -105.05 -61.79
CA SER A 645 -15.14 -104.84 -60.34
C SER A 645 -14.34 -103.58 -60.01
N VAL A 646 -13.19 -103.39 -60.66
CA VAL A 646 -12.34 -102.19 -60.44
C VAL A 646 -13.08 -100.91 -60.85
N LEU A 647 -13.78 -100.91 -61.98
CA LEU A 647 -14.54 -99.73 -62.42
C LEU A 647 -15.62 -99.35 -61.39
N SER A 648 -16.32 -100.34 -60.81
CA SER A 648 -17.34 -100.09 -59.80
C SER A 648 -16.78 -99.48 -58.51
N GLN A 649 -15.59 -99.93 -58.08
CA GLN A 649 -14.90 -99.37 -56.90
C GLN A 649 -14.44 -97.94 -57.14
N VAL A 650 -13.83 -97.66 -58.30
CA VAL A 650 -13.40 -96.28 -58.66
C VAL A 650 -14.60 -95.33 -58.71
N THR A 651 -15.73 -95.79 -59.24
CA THR A 651 -16.95 -94.98 -59.33
C THR A 651 -17.57 -94.72 -57.94
N GLN A 652 -17.56 -95.70 -57.03
CA GLN A 652 -18.02 -95.52 -55.65
C GLN A 652 -17.13 -94.54 -54.86
N VAL A 653 -15.80 -94.60 -55.03
CA VAL A 653 -14.86 -93.65 -54.40
C VAL A 653 -15.07 -92.23 -54.94
N ALA A 654 -15.34 -92.09 -56.24
CA ALA A 654 -15.65 -90.79 -56.83
C ALA A 654 -17.03 -90.25 -56.39
N GLN A 655 -18.04 -91.10 -56.20
CA GLN A 655 -19.41 -90.70 -55.82
C GLN A 655 -19.57 -90.44 -54.31
N SER A 656 -18.82 -91.13 -53.44
CA SER A 656 -18.79 -90.83 -51.98
C SER A 656 -18.24 -89.43 -51.67
N ALA A 657 -17.41 -88.87 -52.55
CA ALA A 657 -16.97 -87.48 -52.50
C ALA A 657 -18.08 -86.46 -52.84
N HIS A 658 -19.21 -86.87 -53.44
CA HIS A 658 -20.33 -85.98 -53.82
C HIS A 658 -21.57 -86.12 -52.92
N SER A 659 -21.77 -87.27 -52.25
CA SER A 659 -22.98 -87.54 -51.45
C SER A 659 -22.93 -87.01 -50.01
N SER A 660 -21.80 -86.50 -49.53
CA SER A 660 -21.65 -85.93 -48.17
C SER A 660 -22.28 -84.53 -47.99
N THR A 661 -22.94 -83.99 -49.03
CA THR A 661 -23.51 -82.63 -49.01
C THR A 661 -24.99 -82.58 -48.56
N ARG A 662 -25.58 -83.68 -48.08
CA ARG A 662 -27.02 -83.73 -47.77
C ARG A 662 -27.44 -84.25 -46.41
N SER A 663 -26.52 -84.48 -45.48
CA SER A 663 -26.85 -84.95 -44.13
C SER A 663 -26.07 -84.20 -43.06
N MET A 664 -26.42 -82.93 -42.83
CA MET A 664 -26.23 -82.31 -41.51
C MET A 664 -27.09 -81.05 -41.40
N THR A 665 -28.38 -81.27 -41.13
CA THR A 665 -29.17 -80.36 -40.30
C THR A 665 -28.63 -80.44 -38.88
N PRO A 666 -28.17 -79.34 -38.26
CA PRO A 666 -27.95 -79.32 -36.82
C PRO A 666 -29.30 -79.07 -36.14
N GLN A 667 -29.85 -80.10 -35.49
CA GLN A 667 -30.70 -79.92 -34.32
C GLN A 667 -29.91 -79.11 -33.29
N VAL A 668 -30.25 -77.85 -33.10
CA VAL A 668 -29.80 -77.06 -31.96
C VAL A 668 -30.89 -77.18 -30.90
N ALA A 669 -30.54 -77.83 -29.80
CA ALA A 669 -31.33 -77.80 -28.58
C ALA A 669 -31.41 -76.35 -28.05
N GLN A 670 -32.64 -75.87 -27.91
CA GLN A 670 -33.08 -74.82 -26.99
C GLN A 670 -32.65 -75.19 -25.55
N GLU A 671 -32.09 -74.33 -24.69
CA GLU A 671 -32.66 -73.14 -24.03
C GLU A 671 -31.60 -72.60 -23.01
N PRO A 672 -31.80 -71.47 -22.27
CA PRO A 672 -32.62 -70.29 -22.54
C PRO A 672 -31.81 -68.96 -22.42
N PHE A 673 -32.27 -67.95 -23.16
CA PHE A 673 -31.98 -66.53 -22.87
C PHE A 673 -32.89 -66.04 -21.71
N PRO A 674 -32.63 -64.84 -21.18
CA PRO A 674 -33.70 -63.84 -21.31
C PRO A 674 -33.23 -62.50 -21.88
N GLU A 675 -33.95 -62.12 -22.92
CA GLU A 675 -34.55 -60.80 -23.21
C GLU A 675 -33.66 -59.55 -23.35
N GLN A 676 -33.40 -59.24 -24.62
CA GLN A 676 -33.60 -57.90 -25.15
C GLN A 676 -35.08 -57.71 -25.51
N ALA A 677 -35.69 -56.61 -25.08
CA ALA A 677 -36.88 -56.05 -25.71
C ALA A 677 -36.46 -54.98 -26.73
N PHE A 678 -36.93 -55.18 -27.94
CA PHE A 678 -36.63 -54.45 -29.18
C PHE A 678 -37.40 -53.12 -29.29
N LEU A 679 -36.78 -52.19 -30.04
CA LEU A 679 -37.35 -51.15 -30.91
C LEU A 679 -38.32 -50.10 -30.35
N LYS A 680 -37.93 -48.84 -30.57
CA LYS A 680 -38.72 -47.91 -31.42
C LYS A 680 -37.84 -46.81 -32.01
N SER A 681 -37.62 -46.89 -33.32
CA SER A 681 -37.41 -45.70 -34.15
C SER A 681 -38.73 -44.92 -34.27
N PRO A 682 -38.65 -43.59 -34.42
CA PRO A 682 -39.25 -43.04 -35.62
C PRO A 682 -38.35 -42.00 -36.29
N SER A 683 -38.32 -42.09 -37.62
CA SER A 683 -37.78 -41.11 -38.55
C SER A 683 -38.81 -40.01 -38.86
N GLN A 684 -38.28 -38.79 -39.06
CA GLN A 684 -38.82 -37.66 -39.83
C GLN A 684 -39.93 -36.77 -39.23
N HIS A 685 -39.55 -35.53 -38.88
CA HIS A 685 -40.13 -34.33 -39.48
C HIS A 685 -39.14 -33.14 -39.39
N LEU A 686 -38.87 -32.52 -40.54
CA LEU A 686 -38.17 -31.23 -40.69
C LEU A 686 -39.10 -30.06 -40.27
N ARG A 687 -38.53 -29.07 -39.56
CA ARG A 687 -38.60 -27.60 -39.86
C ARG A 687 -37.76 -26.83 -38.82
N SER A 688 -36.69 -26.14 -39.25
CA SER A 688 -36.56 -24.66 -39.31
C SER A 688 -36.64 -24.00 -37.92
N GLU A 689 -35.50 -23.69 -37.27
CA GLU A 689 -34.82 -22.37 -37.17
C GLU A 689 -34.24 -22.43 -35.72
N ASP A 690 -33.03 -22.04 -35.33
CA ASP A 690 -32.05 -21.08 -35.82
C ASP A 690 -30.65 -21.41 -35.25
N ALA A 691 -29.63 -21.06 -36.05
CA ALA A 691 -28.34 -20.47 -35.70
C ALA A 691 -27.43 -21.20 -34.68
N GLU A 692 -26.41 -21.93 -35.14
CA GLU A 692 -25.10 -21.40 -35.62
C GLU A 692 -24.12 -21.18 -34.47
N TYR A 693 -23.22 -22.14 -34.24
CA TYR A 693 -21.77 -21.89 -34.18
C TYR A 693 -20.97 -23.20 -34.09
N ILE A 694 -19.79 -23.21 -34.71
CA ILE A 694 -18.72 -24.24 -34.73
C ILE A 694 -18.84 -25.29 -35.84
N MET A 695 -18.18 -24.99 -36.96
CA MET A 695 -17.67 -25.98 -37.90
C MET A 695 -16.17 -25.72 -38.09
N ASN A 696 -15.35 -26.71 -37.75
CA ASN A 696 -13.98 -26.84 -38.21
C ASN A 696 -13.89 -28.15 -38.98
N GLU A 697 -13.22 -28.09 -40.14
CA GLU A 697 -12.54 -29.18 -40.84
C GLU A 697 -13.43 -30.35 -41.32
N ILE A 698 -13.40 -30.69 -42.60
CA ILE A 698 -12.34 -31.50 -43.22
C ILE A 698 -12.52 -31.41 -44.74
N ASP A 699 -11.44 -31.30 -45.50
CA ASP A 699 -11.24 -32.22 -46.63
C ASP A 699 -9.79 -32.18 -47.12
N GLY A 700 -9.20 -33.38 -47.19
CA GLY A 700 -7.88 -33.61 -47.76
C GLY A 700 -7.99 -34.01 -49.23
N TYR A 701 -6.96 -33.71 -50.02
CA TYR A 701 -6.52 -34.54 -51.16
C TYR A 701 -5.14 -34.08 -51.64
N ARG A 702 -4.22 -35.03 -51.85
CA ARG A 702 -2.87 -34.88 -52.48
C ARG A 702 -3.01 -35.00 -54.00
N PRO A 703 -2.10 -34.48 -54.86
CA PRO A 703 -0.76 -35.10 -55.06
C PRO A 703 0.43 -34.15 -55.39
N GLU A 704 1.62 -34.74 -55.32
CA GLU A 704 3.04 -34.31 -55.52
C GLU A 704 3.43 -33.75 -56.93
N PRO A 705 4.72 -33.40 -57.24
CA PRO A 705 5.85 -32.82 -56.47
C PRO A 705 6.64 -31.72 -57.27
N ILE A 706 7.79 -31.26 -56.72
CA ILE A 706 9.01 -30.73 -57.41
C ILE A 706 9.27 -29.19 -57.41
N PHE A 707 10.53 -28.88 -57.05
CA PHE A 707 11.36 -27.65 -57.19
C PHE A 707 11.48 -26.65 -56.01
N GLN A 708 12.76 -26.54 -55.58
CA GLN A 708 13.53 -25.64 -54.68
C GLN A 708 13.27 -24.11 -54.81
N PRO A 709 13.98 -23.18 -54.11
CA PRO A 709 14.88 -23.24 -52.95
C PRO A 709 14.55 -22.21 -51.82
N ILE A 710 15.44 -22.19 -50.83
CA ILE A 710 15.56 -21.40 -49.60
C ILE A 710 15.84 -19.90 -49.85
N GLN A 711 15.06 -19.02 -49.20
CA GLN A 711 15.27 -17.59 -48.85
C GLN A 711 14.08 -17.26 -47.91
N ASP A 712 14.13 -16.55 -46.78
CA ASP A 712 15.11 -15.74 -46.08
C ASP A 712 14.76 -15.83 -44.59
N LEU A 713 15.76 -15.92 -43.71
CA LEU A 713 15.62 -15.53 -42.32
C LEU A 713 16.93 -14.87 -41.91
N GLU A 714 16.89 -13.54 -41.95
CA GLU A 714 17.70 -12.65 -41.15
C GLU A 714 17.80 -13.18 -39.71
N HIS A 715 19.02 -13.37 -39.21
CA HIS A 715 19.37 -12.74 -37.95
C HIS A 715 20.89 -12.65 -37.80
N ASP A 716 21.32 -11.39 -37.82
CA ASP A 716 22.62 -10.89 -37.40
C ASP A 716 23.09 -11.53 -36.09
N SER A 717 24.11 -12.35 -36.23
CA SER A 717 25.07 -12.67 -35.18
C SER A 717 26.42 -12.66 -35.87
N TYR A 718 27.38 -11.92 -35.32
CA TYR A 718 28.77 -11.71 -35.79
C TYR A 718 29.05 -10.44 -36.62
N ARG A 719 29.10 -9.28 -35.96
CA ARG A 719 30.17 -8.26 -36.15
C ARG A 719 30.02 -7.07 -35.20
N GLN A 720 30.48 -7.20 -33.96
CA GLN A 720 31.00 -6.04 -33.18
C GLN A 720 31.63 -6.45 -31.84
N ARG A 721 32.47 -7.49 -31.85
CA ARG A 721 33.31 -7.78 -30.67
C ARG A 721 34.63 -8.42 -31.05
N MET A 722 35.42 -7.70 -31.83
CA MET A 722 36.87 -7.88 -31.98
C MET A 722 37.43 -6.64 -32.70
N HIS A 723 37.75 -5.59 -31.96
CA HIS A 723 38.81 -4.61 -32.25
C HIS A 723 38.86 -3.60 -31.11
N GLN A 724 39.71 -3.89 -30.11
CA GLN A 724 40.66 -2.96 -29.49
C GLN A 724 41.08 -3.51 -28.12
N THR A 725 42.02 -4.46 -28.18
CA THR A 725 42.99 -4.67 -27.13
C THR A 725 44.33 -4.23 -27.71
N GLN A 726 44.77 -3.00 -27.40
CA GLN A 726 46.19 -2.64 -27.24
C GLN A 726 46.38 -1.13 -27.03
N ARG A 727 47.29 -0.83 -26.09
CA ARG A 727 47.87 0.48 -25.70
C ARG A 727 47.00 1.30 -24.73
N SER A 728 47.52 1.82 -23.62
CA SER A 728 48.86 1.76 -23.02
C SER A 728 48.80 2.46 -21.67
N TYR A 729 49.59 1.96 -20.72
CA TYR A 729 50.05 2.65 -19.51
C TYR A 729 50.46 4.11 -19.80
N GLN A 730 50.03 5.06 -18.95
CA GLN A 730 50.87 6.12 -18.35
C GLN A 730 50.03 7.09 -17.49
N LEU A 731 50.30 7.12 -16.19
CA LEU A 731 50.41 8.34 -15.37
C LEU A 731 51.68 9.10 -15.86
N PRO A 732 51.78 10.46 -15.78
CA PRO A 732 51.97 11.16 -14.49
C PRO A 732 51.50 12.65 -14.37
N PHE A 733 51.41 13.11 -13.10
CA PHE A 733 51.73 14.41 -12.46
C PHE A 733 51.38 15.82 -13.05
N THR A 734 50.84 16.66 -12.12
CA THR A 734 50.95 18.16 -11.93
C THR A 734 50.42 19.09 -13.04
N ASP A 735 49.71 20.19 -12.79
CA ASP A 735 49.65 21.17 -11.68
C ASP A 735 48.23 21.47 -11.15
#